data_AF-A0A1Y2W1C6-F1
#
_entry.id   AF-A0A1Y2W1C6-F1
#
_cell.length_a   1.000
_cell.length_b   1.000
_cell.length_c   1.000
_cell.angle_alpha   90.00
_cell.angle_beta   90.00
_cell.angle_gamma   90.00
#
_symmetry.space_group_name_H-M   'P 1'
#
loop_
_entity.id
_entity.type
_entity.pdbx_description
1 polymer ?
#
loop_
_entity_poly.entity_id
_entity_poly.type
_entity_poly.pdbx_seq_one_letter_code
_entity_poly.pdbx_strand_id
1 'polypeptide(L)'
;MATHERLDEDDPRNPYASANRWRHQESSSFARAAVARDPQNSSGHTRDLSDFLNSSRVEGERPATNGTGNYKPIVVGDTDGAHDGAPVDNGKEVVCGPLINYRRMEGRAWHGSVLLVTKGGGEIQTFQPVLSLGRQANGSNGVRSNHGIDIPGICLYSDPRNTFWQFPLVCDIADTETKWAYSIADVRYKSTTKPKTSYFFVPAASESMRIMFHSCNGFSVGTDEDAWSGPALWNDVMRNHTKAPFHVMIGGGDQIYNDGIRVNGPLREWTDIGNPKKRRDFPFPESLRAACDDYYLKNYIRWYSTEPFASANGQIPQLNIWDDHDIIDGFGSYVNEFMKCDVFRGIGGTAHKYYMLFQHHLPPPASTYTSDVPETTEAGDGQDPQQLIDTYVRQQAFDSSYIIGSKPGPYVAEHSMNMFSKLGARIAFLGIDARTERTRHQVNYPETYDLIFERVREELRTAAAAGNPFRHLILLLGIPIAYPRLTWLENVFSSPLIAPVKFLNRRFGFGGGVFNHFDGSVDLLDDLDDHYTARTHKKERNALIQRLQTVCSEFSVRLTILGGDVHLAALGRFYSNPNLHIPVEKDHRYMVNVVSSAIVNKPPPAAIANLLASRNKIHHLDPDTDETLMALFDKDPGNTNKTRSSNNVTMPSRNYAILTENSPNNYGASANGHAESAENQFDGKDGHAFLSQGEFGAGTKHKAADSESHGKSGDGALDVCIRVEIDQHDGEGNTEPYGLSIPALDYEAGKFGSNAHAHHLRHHRSRPGTSGAASTTAPSSVPSLPVSAPEGRH
;
A
#
# COMPACT_ATOMS: atom_id res chain seq x y z
N MET A 1 28.91 -5.28 30.19
CA MET A 1 28.14 -4.51 31.19
C MET A 1 27.75 -3.19 30.54
N ALA A 2 26.50 -3.12 30.10
CA ALA A 2 25.93 -2.02 29.34
C ALA A 2 25.18 -1.09 30.29
N THR A 3 25.33 0.21 30.10
CA THR A 3 24.51 1.25 30.76
C THR A 3 23.59 1.87 29.72
N HIS A 4 22.29 1.62 29.90
CA HIS A 4 21.20 2.30 29.21
C HIS A 4 21.25 3.81 29.50
N GLU A 5 21.41 4.64 28.47
CA GLU A 5 21.09 6.07 28.56
C GLU A 5 19.58 6.25 28.35
N ARG A 6 18.93 6.82 29.37
CA ARG A 6 17.55 7.32 29.32
C ARG A 6 17.54 8.57 28.44
N LEU A 7 16.67 8.60 27.44
CA LEU A 7 16.32 9.83 26.74
C LEU A 7 15.26 10.54 27.59
N ASP A 8 15.62 11.73 28.08
CA ASP A 8 14.74 12.61 28.85
C ASP A 8 13.55 13.10 28.00
N GLU A 9 12.34 12.86 28.51
CA GLU A 9 11.08 13.40 28.01
C GLU A 9 10.91 14.84 28.51
N ASP A 10 11.22 15.83 27.70
CA ASP A 10 10.73 17.21 27.89
C ASP A 10 10.63 17.94 26.53
N ASP A 11 9.48 17.81 25.85
CA ASP A 11 9.06 18.64 24.69
C ASP A 11 7.67 19.26 25.01
N PRO A 12 7.39 20.53 24.67
CA PRO A 12 6.23 21.25 25.16
C PRO A 12 4.93 20.83 24.45
N ARG A 13 4.01 20.30 25.26
CA ARG A 13 2.54 20.34 25.17
C ARG A 13 1.96 20.65 23.78
N ASN A 14 1.46 19.62 23.10
CA ASN A 14 0.35 19.76 22.15
C ASN A 14 -0.99 19.54 22.90
N PRO A 15 -1.80 20.59 23.16
CA PRO A 15 -2.99 20.46 23.99
C PRO A 15 -4.22 19.84 23.31
N TYR A 16 -4.19 19.50 22.00
CA TYR A 16 -5.41 19.10 21.27
C TYR A 16 -5.19 17.99 20.22
N ALA A 17 -4.86 16.78 20.69
CA ALA A 17 -4.81 15.56 19.88
C ALA A 17 -6.19 15.18 19.28
N SER A 18 -6.17 14.59 18.08
CA SER A 18 -7.24 14.11 17.17
C SER A 18 -8.64 13.80 17.77
N ALA A 19 -9.67 14.09 16.97
CA ALA A 19 -11.10 13.90 17.25
C ALA A 19 -11.57 12.44 17.25
N ASN A 20 -10.68 11.47 16.95
CA ASN A 20 -11.02 10.06 17.02
C ASN A 20 -11.29 9.66 18.49
N ARG A 21 -12.39 8.96 18.79
CA ARG A 21 -12.79 8.61 20.19
C ARG A 21 -11.65 7.97 20.96
N TRP A 22 -10.79 7.22 20.26
CA TRP A 22 -9.62 6.52 20.78
C TRP A 22 -8.45 7.46 21.10
N ARG A 23 -8.07 8.33 20.16
CA ARG A 23 -6.97 9.30 20.34
C ARG A 23 -7.29 10.36 21.39
N HIS A 24 -8.53 10.83 21.49
CA HIS A 24 -8.94 11.79 22.51
C HIS A 24 -8.89 11.21 23.94
N GLN A 25 -9.35 9.98 24.11
CA GLN A 25 -9.45 9.32 25.41
C GLN A 25 -8.09 8.86 25.97
N GLU A 26 -7.05 8.80 25.14
CA GLU A 26 -5.71 8.33 25.52
C GLU A 26 -4.66 9.44 25.58
N SER A 27 -5.07 10.68 25.35
CA SER A 27 -4.25 11.84 25.64
C SER A 27 -3.89 11.92 27.13
N SER A 28 -2.67 12.35 27.44
CA SER A 28 -2.20 12.53 28.82
C SER A 28 -3.06 13.52 29.63
N SER A 29 -3.80 14.41 28.96
CA SER A 29 -4.80 15.30 29.56
C SER A 29 -6.07 14.55 30.00
N PHE A 30 -6.56 13.59 29.20
CA PHE A 30 -7.71 12.76 29.56
C PHE A 30 -7.38 11.80 30.72
N ALA A 31 -6.20 11.19 30.72
CA ALA A 31 -5.74 10.34 31.82
C ALA A 31 -5.66 11.10 33.16
N ARG A 32 -5.18 12.36 33.15
CA ARG A 32 -5.16 13.23 34.33
C ARG A 32 -6.56 13.65 34.79
N ALA A 33 -7.48 13.91 33.86
CA ALA A 33 -8.88 14.24 34.18
C ALA A 33 -9.67 13.04 34.70
N ALA A 34 -9.37 11.82 34.23
CA ALA A 34 -10.04 10.59 34.67
C ALA A 34 -9.59 10.10 36.06
N VAL A 35 -8.38 10.46 36.50
CA VAL A 35 -7.86 10.14 37.85
C VAL A 35 -8.36 11.14 38.91
N ALA A 36 -8.76 12.34 38.52
CA ALA A 36 -9.13 13.41 39.44
C ALA A 36 -10.65 13.53 39.70
N ARG A 37 -11.30 12.47 40.20
CA ARG A 37 -12.61 12.59 40.88
C ARG A 37 -12.77 11.51 41.95
N ASP A 38 -12.39 11.86 43.18
CA ASP A 38 -12.91 11.21 44.39
C ASP A 38 -14.31 11.78 44.70
N PRO A 39 -15.25 10.99 45.25
CA PRO A 39 -16.66 11.35 45.33
C PRO A 39 -16.94 12.13 46.62
N GLN A 40 -16.99 13.46 46.54
CA GLN A 40 -17.59 14.25 47.61
C GLN A 40 -18.48 15.37 47.05
N ASN A 41 -19.76 15.27 47.42
CA ASN A 41 -20.83 16.26 47.32
C ASN A 41 -21.33 16.65 45.91
N SER A 42 -22.44 16.02 45.50
CA SER A 42 -23.63 16.78 45.08
C SER A 42 -24.90 15.93 45.16
N SER A 43 -25.70 16.23 46.18
CA SER A 43 -27.11 15.86 46.27
C SER A 43 -27.93 16.60 45.20
N GLY A 44 -28.67 15.88 44.35
CA GLY A 44 -29.61 16.45 43.39
C GLY A 44 -30.63 15.41 42.94
N HIS A 45 -31.91 15.70 43.13
CA HIS A 45 -33.06 14.79 43.07
C HIS A 45 -33.31 14.08 41.73
N THR A 46 -33.39 12.75 41.75
CA THR A 46 -33.85 11.88 40.65
C THR A 46 -35.38 11.69 40.66
N ARG A 47 -36.14 12.80 40.57
CA ARG A 47 -37.62 12.73 40.43
C ARG A 47 -38.16 13.45 39.19
N ASP A 48 -37.43 14.41 38.62
CA ASP A 48 -37.89 15.14 37.42
C ASP A 48 -37.64 14.39 36.09
N LEU A 49 -36.79 13.37 36.06
CA LEU A 49 -36.47 12.62 34.84
C LEU A 49 -37.47 11.48 34.55
N SER A 50 -38.10 10.95 35.59
CA SER A 50 -39.12 9.90 35.49
C SER A 50 -40.49 10.42 35.01
N ASP A 51 -40.80 11.69 35.26
CA ASP A 51 -42.08 12.29 34.86
C ASP A 51 -42.06 12.80 33.41
N PHE A 52 -40.89 13.14 32.87
CA PHE A 52 -40.72 13.52 31.47
C PHE A 52 -40.84 12.35 30.48
N LEU A 53 -40.41 11.15 30.89
CA LEU A 53 -40.44 9.95 30.04
C LEU A 53 -41.84 9.32 29.88
N ASN A 54 -42.82 9.73 30.69
CA ASN A 54 -44.18 9.20 30.65
C ASN A 54 -45.19 10.07 29.89
N SER A 55 -44.80 11.25 29.37
CA SER A 55 -45.75 12.20 28.75
C SER A 55 -45.76 12.23 27.22
N SER A 56 -45.20 11.24 26.52
CA SER A 56 -45.16 11.22 25.05
C SER A 56 -45.52 9.85 24.43
N ARG A 57 -46.53 9.18 25.00
CA ARG A 57 -47.19 8.02 24.38
C ARG A 57 -48.54 8.45 23.82
N VAL A 58 -48.67 8.51 22.50
CA VAL A 58 -49.95 8.68 21.79
C VAL A 58 -50.17 7.43 20.94
N GLU A 59 -51.22 6.67 21.26
CA GLU A 59 -51.71 5.53 20.48
C GLU A 59 -52.51 6.02 19.27
N GLY A 60 -52.32 5.40 18.11
CA GLY A 60 -53.12 5.61 16.91
C GLY A 60 -54.09 4.44 16.68
N GLU A 61 -55.39 4.76 16.61
CA GLU A 61 -56.49 3.84 16.37
C GLU A 61 -56.50 3.22 14.96
N ARG A 62 -57.06 2.00 14.88
CA ARG A 62 -57.32 1.21 13.67
C ARG A 62 -58.53 1.75 12.88
N PRO A 63 -58.59 1.44 11.57
CA PRO A 63 -59.85 1.03 10.96
C PRO A 63 -59.79 -0.40 10.40
N ALA A 64 -60.88 -1.14 10.59
CA ALA A 64 -61.13 -2.45 10.01
C ALA A 64 -61.68 -2.33 8.58
N THR A 65 -61.33 -3.28 7.69
CA THR A 65 -62.30 -4.16 6.98
C THR A 65 -61.62 -5.07 5.93
N ASN A 66 -62.00 -6.36 6.01
CA ASN A 66 -62.27 -7.36 4.97
C ASN A 66 -61.40 -7.52 3.70
N GLY A 67 -60.89 -8.74 3.50
CA GLY A 67 -60.75 -9.32 2.14
C GLY A 67 -59.69 -10.41 1.93
N THR A 68 -60.00 -11.64 2.34
CA THR A 68 -59.67 -12.96 1.73
C THR A 68 -58.35 -13.21 0.95
N GLY A 69 -57.58 -14.23 1.37
CA GLY A 69 -56.61 -14.91 0.47
C GLY A 69 -55.65 -15.93 1.13
N ASN A 70 -56.15 -17.14 1.40
CA ASN A 70 -55.49 -18.43 1.65
C ASN A 70 -53.95 -18.57 1.73
N TYR A 71 -53.44 -19.04 2.88
CA TYR A 71 -52.34 -20.01 2.93
C TYR A 71 -52.57 -21.02 4.06
N LYS A 72 -52.62 -22.32 3.72
CA LYS A 72 -52.70 -23.44 4.67
C LYS A 72 -51.28 -23.95 4.95
N PRO A 73 -50.88 -24.15 6.22
CA PRO A 73 -49.63 -24.83 6.54
C PRO A 73 -49.81 -26.34 6.39
N ILE A 74 -48.96 -26.97 5.58
CA ILE A 74 -48.88 -28.44 5.49
C ILE A 74 -47.88 -28.91 6.56
N VAL A 75 -48.40 -29.73 7.46
CA VAL A 75 -47.64 -30.57 8.38
C VAL A 75 -47.11 -31.77 7.58
N VAL A 76 -45.80 -32.02 7.68
CA VAL A 76 -45.15 -33.30 7.32
C VAL A 76 -44.25 -33.59 8.53
N GLY A 77 -44.41 -34.66 9.30
CA GLY A 77 -44.73 -36.02 8.90
C GLY A 77 -43.46 -36.84 9.09
N ASP A 78 -43.19 -37.23 10.33
CA ASP A 78 -42.04 -38.03 10.75
C ASP A 78 -42.09 -39.41 10.06
N THR A 79 -41.06 -39.74 9.29
CA THR A 79 -40.83 -41.10 8.78
C THR A 79 -39.34 -41.39 8.78
N ASP A 80 -38.96 -42.34 9.64
CA ASP A 80 -37.68 -43.03 9.66
C ASP A 80 -37.31 -43.60 8.29
N GLY A 81 -36.08 -43.35 7.84
CA GLY A 81 -35.49 -44.09 6.72
C GLY A 81 -34.34 -43.40 6.00
N ALA A 82 -33.13 -43.93 6.22
CA ALA A 82 -31.86 -43.67 5.52
C ALA A 82 -31.02 -42.48 5.99
N HIS A 83 -29.91 -42.82 6.67
CA HIS A 83 -28.74 -41.98 6.82
C HIS A 83 -28.18 -41.57 5.44
N ASP A 84 -28.56 -40.39 4.95
CA ASP A 84 -27.73 -39.68 3.98
C ASP A 84 -26.63 -38.95 4.77
N GLY A 85 -25.41 -39.49 4.69
CA GLY A 85 -24.23 -38.82 5.23
C GLY A 85 -24.11 -37.43 4.61
N ALA A 86 -23.81 -36.43 5.42
CA ALA A 86 -23.40 -35.12 4.92
C ALA A 86 -22.34 -35.32 3.83
N PRO A 87 -22.41 -34.60 2.68
CA PRO A 87 -21.44 -34.78 1.61
C PRO A 87 -20.04 -34.61 2.20
N VAL A 88 -19.23 -35.67 2.15
CA VAL A 88 -17.82 -35.58 2.53
C VAL A 88 -17.21 -34.55 1.60
N ASP A 89 -16.80 -33.41 2.15
CA ASP A 89 -16.13 -32.37 1.38
C ASP A 89 -14.82 -32.96 0.84
N ASN A 90 -14.77 -33.20 -0.47
CA ASN A 90 -13.65 -33.86 -1.10
C ASN A 90 -12.45 -32.93 -1.33
N GLY A 91 -12.47 -31.72 -0.77
CA GLY A 91 -11.38 -30.75 -0.84
C GLY A 91 -11.23 -30.07 -2.19
N LYS A 92 -12.13 -30.33 -3.14
CA LYS A 92 -12.01 -29.91 -4.55
C LYS A 92 -12.80 -28.64 -4.88
N GLU A 93 -13.62 -28.12 -3.97
CA GLU A 93 -14.34 -26.87 -4.18
C GLU A 93 -13.39 -25.67 -4.00
N VAL A 94 -13.26 -24.84 -5.04
CA VAL A 94 -12.48 -23.60 -5.00
C VAL A 94 -13.34 -22.49 -4.43
N VAL A 95 -12.88 -21.91 -3.33
CA VAL A 95 -13.55 -20.77 -2.68
C VAL A 95 -12.95 -19.43 -3.07
N CYS A 96 -11.68 -19.40 -3.50
CA CYS A 96 -11.01 -18.19 -3.99
C CYS A 96 -9.89 -18.54 -4.98
N GLY A 97 -9.62 -17.63 -5.92
CA GLY A 97 -8.60 -17.77 -6.97
C GLY A 97 -9.16 -18.25 -8.31
N PRO A 98 -8.27 -18.53 -9.30
CA PRO A 98 -6.82 -18.38 -9.20
C PRO A 98 -6.40 -16.91 -9.06
N LEU A 99 -5.35 -16.65 -8.28
CA LEU A 99 -4.67 -15.36 -8.18
C LEU A 99 -3.25 -15.52 -8.73
N ILE A 100 -2.79 -14.67 -9.66
CA ILE A 100 -1.43 -14.74 -10.23
C ILE A 100 -0.53 -13.64 -9.65
N ASN A 101 0.70 -14.00 -9.33
CA ASN A 101 1.71 -13.12 -8.73
C ASN A 101 3.01 -13.17 -9.56
N TYR A 102 3.68 -12.04 -9.71
CA TYR A 102 5.01 -11.92 -10.31
C TYR A 102 6.09 -11.78 -9.22
N ARG A 103 7.22 -12.49 -9.36
CA ARG A 103 8.29 -12.47 -8.34
C ARG A 103 9.57 -11.82 -8.85
N ARG A 104 10.18 -12.41 -9.89
CA ARG A 104 11.47 -11.95 -10.43
C ARG A 104 11.71 -12.41 -11.86
N MET A 105 12.72 -11.82 -12.49
CA MET A 105 13.31 -12.28 -13.74
C MET A 105 14.79 -12.58 -13.52
N GLU A 106 15.23 -13.72 -14.02
CA GLU A 106 16.61 -14.19 -13.92
C GLU A 106 17.06 -14.77 -15.26
N GLY A 107 18.05 -14.14 -15.90
CA GLY A 107 18.43 -14.48 -17.27
C GLY A 107 17.23 -14.38 -18.23
N ARG A 108 16.88 -15.50 -18.88
CA ARG A 108 15.71 -15.62 -19.76
C ARG A 108 14.53 -16.34 -19.11
N ALA A 109 14.48 -16.40 -17.78
CA ALA A 109 13.36 -16.97 -17.04
C ALA A 109 12.55 -15.88 -16.32
N TRP A 110 11.23 -15.95 -16.48
CA TRP A 110 10.24 -15.20 -15.72
C TRP A 110 9.69 -16.11 -14.61
N HIS A 111 9.73 -15.65 -13.37
CA HIS A 111 9.27 -16.39 -12.20
C HIS A 111 8.03 -15.73 -11.59
N GLY A 112 7.01 -16.55 -11.35
CA GLY A 112 5.77 -16.13 -10.70
C GLY A 112 5.13 -17.28 -9.93
N SER A 113 3.89 -17.08 -9.52
CA SER A 113 3.10 -18.15 -8.90
C SER A 113 1.61 -17.93 -9.10
N VAL A 114 0.83 -19.01 -9.02
CA VAL A 114 -0.63 -18.95 -8.91
C VAL A 114 -1.06 -19.46 -7.54
N LEU A 115 -1.95 -18.75 -6.86
CA LEU A 115 -2.61 -19.20 -5.62
C LEU A 115 -4.02 -19.69 -5.91
N LEU A 116 -4.40 -20.79 -5.28
CA LEU A 116 -5.75 -21.34 -5.26
C LEU A 116 -6.15 -21.71 -3.83
N VAL A 117 -7.34 -21.30 -3.40
CA VAL A 117 -7.87 -21.66 -2.08
C VAL A 117 -9.03 -22.64 -2.26
N THR A 118 -8.89 -23.84 -1.70
CA THR A 118 -9.94 -24.85 -1.68
C THR A 118 -10.60 -24.94 -0.31
N LYS A 119 -11.85 -25.40 -0.28
CA LYS A 119 -12.59 -25.69 0.94
C LYS A 119 -12.09 -26.97 1.60
N GLY A 120 -12.12 -27.03 2.93
CA GLY A 120 -11.61 -28.15 3.71
C GLY A 120 -10.09 -28.23 3.74
N GLY A 121 -9.59 -29.21 4.47
CA GLY A 121 -8.16 -29.39 4.69
C GLY A 121 -7.88 -30.05 6.03
N GLY A 122 -6.69 -29.78 6.54
CA GLY A 122 -6.21 -30.23 7.82
C GLY A 122 -4.70 -30.46 7.79
N GLU A 123 -4.16 -31.12 8.81
CA GLU A 123 -2.75 -31.52 8.86
C GLU A 123 -2.35 -32.37 7.64
N ILE A 124 -3.25 -33.24 7.17
CA ILE A 124 -3.04 -34.12 6.02
C ILE A 124 -3.96 -33.71 4.87
N GLN A 125 -3.38 -33.36 3.71
CA GLN A 125 -4.13 -33.01 2.52
C GLN A 125 -4.51 -34.27 1.73
N THR A 126 -5.80 -34.51 1.55
CA THR A 126 -6.35 -35.71 0.86
C THR A 126 -6.42 -35.57 -0.66
N PHE A 127 -6.09 -34.38 -1.16
CA PHE A 127 -6.15 -33.99 -2.56
C PHE A 127 -4.98 -33.04 -2.87
N GLN A 128 -4.38 -33.16 -4.06
CA GLN A 128 -3.38 -32.22 -4.56
C GLN A 128 -3.81 -31.78 -5.97
N PRO A 129 -4.16 -30.49 -6.17
CA PRO A 129 -4.49 -29.98 -7.50
C PRO A 129 -3.26 -29.90 -8.39
N VAL A 130 -3.46 -29.94 -9.70
CA VAL A 130 -2.40 -29.80 -10.72
C VAL A 130 -2.76 -28.68 -11.68
N LEU A 131 -1.82 -27.77 -11.91
CA LEU A 131 -1.93 -26.69 -12.88
C LEU A 131 -1.21 -27.07 -14.16
N SER A 132 -1.89 -27.01 -15.30
CA SER A 132 -1.29 -27.18 -16.62
C SER A 132 -0.97 -25.81 -17.21
N LEU A 133 0.29 -25.56 -17.55
CA LEU A 133 0.80 -24.31 -18.10
C LEU A 133 1.29 -24.51 -19.55
N GLY A 134 1.03 -23.55 -20.43
CA GLY A 134 1.62 -23.54 -21.77
C GLY A 134 1.47 -22.22 -22.51
N ARG A 135 2.27 -22.03 -23.55
CA ARG A 135 2.13 -20.88 -24.46
C ARG A 135 0.87 -20.99 -25.31
N GLN A 136 0.22 -19.87 -25.61
CA GLN A 136 -0.84 -19.84 -26.62
C GLN A 136 -0.23 -19.62 -28.01
N ALA A 137 -0.45 -20.55 -28.95
CA ALA A 137 -0.12 -20.35 -30.37
C ALA A 137 -1.26 -19.63 -31.12
N ASN A 138 -0.91 -18.79 -32.09
CA ASN A 138 -1.87 -18.04 -32.92
C ASN A 138 -2.96 -18.97 -33.50
N GLY A 139 -4.23 -18.63 -33.27
CA GLY A 139 -5.38 -19.34 -33.83
C GLY A 139 -5.88 -20.56 -33.04
N SER A 140 -5.33 -20.83 -31.84
CA SER A 140 -5.79 -21.93 -30.97
C SER A 140 -6.48 -21.45 -29.69
N ASN A 141 -7.63 -22.04 -29.36
CA ASN A 141 -8.33 -21.84 -28.08
C ASN A 141 -7.84 -22.89 -27.06
N GLY A 142 -7.45 -22.44 -25.86
CA GLY A 142 -7.03 -23.30 -24.74
C GLY A 142 -5.51 -23.44 -24.56
N VAL A 143 -5.11 -24.21 -23.55
CA VAL A 143 -3.71 -24.57 -23.29
C VAL A 143 -3.26 -25.56 -24.37
N ARG A 144 -2.53 -25.07 -25.38
CA ARG A 144 -1.87 -25.91 -26.39
C ARG A 144 -0.44 -25.46 -26.56
N SER A 145 0.51 -26.24 -26.07
CA SER A 145 1.88 -26.15 -26.57
C SER A 145 2.55 -27.52 -26.53
N ASN A 146 3.57 -27.71 -27.37
CA ASN A 146 4.50 -28.83 -27.35
C ASN A 146 5.38 -28.88 -26.06
N HIS A 147 4.99 -28.12 -25.02
CA HIS A 147 5.66 -27.89 -23.74
C HIS A 147 4.68 -27.81 -22.55
N GLY A 148 3.52 -28.47 -22.60
CA GLY A 148 2.62 -28.50 -21.44
C GLY A 148 3.35 -29.01 -20.19
N ILE A 149 3.52 -28.15 -19.18
CA ILE A 149 4.12 -28.52 -17.89
C ILE A 149 2.97 -28.64 -16.88
N ASP A 150 2.80 -29.85 -16.35
CA ASP A 150 1.94 -30.08 -15.20
C ASP A 150 2.72 -29.73 -13.93
N ILE A 151 2.17 -28.81 -13.15
CA ILE A 151 2.76 -28.24 -11.95
C ILE A 151 1.89 -28.69 -10.77
N PRO A 152 2.37 -29.62 -9.93
CA PRO A 152 1.66 -30.01 -8.72
C PRO A 152 1.54 -28.83 -7.74
N GLY A 153 0.39 -28.70 -7.09
CA GLY A 153 0.17 -27.69 -6.07
C GLY A 153 1.03 -27.92 -4.83
N ILE A 154 1.66 -26.86 -4.35
CA ILE A 154 2.39 -26.83 -3.08
C ILE A 154 1.45 -26.31 -2.01
N CYS A 155 1.14 -27.10 -0.99
CA CYS A 155 0.37 -26.61 0.16
C CYS A 155 1.22 -25.62 0.97
N LEU A 156 0.72 -24.40 1.14
CA LEU A 156 1.34 -23.36 1.98
C LEU A 156 0.80 -23.41 3.41
N TYR A 157 -0.51 -23.59 3.53
CA TYR A 157 -1.28 -23.62 4.77
C TYR A 157 -2.55 -24.45 4.54
N SER A 158 -2.94 -25.27 5.53
CA SER A 158 -4.18 -26.04 5.50
C SER A 158 -4.73 -26.18 6.90
N ASP A 159 -6.01 -25.87 7.08
CA ASP A 159 -6.75 -26.15 8.31
C ASP A 159 -8.11 -26.79 7.96
N PRO A 160 -8.95 -27.17 8.93
CA PRO A 160 -10.22 -27.82 8.64
C PRO A 160 -11.19 -26.99 7.77
N ARG A 161 -10.99 -25.67 7.66
CA ARG A 161 -11.83 -24.76 6.86
C ARG A 161 -11.33 -24.67 5.43
N ASN A 162 -10.02 -24.50 5.22
CA ASN A 162 -9.45 -24.17 3.91
C ASN A 162 -8.01 -24.66 3.70
N THR A 163 -7.67 -24.94 2.44
CA THR A 163 -6.31 -25.27 1.99
C THR A 163 -5.82 -24.28 0.93
N PHE A 164 -4.61 -23.78 1.12
CA PHE A 164 -3.94 -22.81 0.25
C PHE A 164 -2.88 -23.51 -0.59
N TRP A 165 -3.10 -23.53 -1.90
CA TRP A 165 -2.21 -24.15 -2.88
C TRP A 165 -1.48 -23.09 -3.69
N GLN A 166 -0.16 -23.19 -3.76
CA GLN A 166 0.69 -22.40 -4.64
C GLN A 166 1.19 -23.26 -5.80
N PHE A 167 1.15 -22.71 -7.01
CA PHE A 167 1.77 -23.29 -8.20
C PHE A 167 2.91 -22.38 -8.65
N PRO A 168 4.18 -22.74 -8.40
CA PRO A 168 5.30 -21.93 -8.86
C PRO A 168 5.40 -21.99 -10.39
N LEU A 169 5.47 -20.83 -11.04
CA LEU A 169 5.56 -20.71 -12.48
C LEU A 169 6.99 -20.34 -12.89
N VAL A 170 7.49 -21.00 -13.94
CA VAL A 170 8.70 -20.61 -14.66
C VAL A 170 8.38 -20.56 -16.14
N CYS A 171 8.44 -19.37 -16.72
CA CYS A 171 8.17 -19.13 -18.13
C CYS A 171 9.44 -18.67 -18.81
N ASP A 172 9.75 -19.20 -19.98
CA ASP A 172 10.86 -18.69 -20.78
C ASP A 172 10.46 -17.38 -21.45
N ILE A 173 11.38 -16.41 -21.41
CA ILE A 173 11.23 -15.08 -22.00
C ILE A 173 11.73 -15.16 -23.44
N ALA A 174 10.82 -14.96 -24.41
CA ALA A 174 11.14 -14.96 -25.84
C ALA A 174 11.59 -13.57 -26.32
N ASP A 175 12.02 -13.48 -27.59
CA ASP A 175 12.37 -12.21 -28.23
C ASP A 175 11.14 -11.39 -28.64
N THR A 176 9.95 -11.97 -28.52
CA THR A 176 8.66 -11.31 -28.69
C THR A 176 7.82 -11.48 -27.43
N GLU A 177 6.86 -10.59 -27.21
CA GLU A 177 5.88 -10.74 -26.13
C GLU A 177 5.14 -12.08 -26.29
N THR A 178 4.96 -12.79 -25.18
CA THR A 178 4.32 -14.12 -25.19
C THR A 178 3.09 -14.15 -24.32
N LYS A 179 2.03 -14.74 -24.86
CA LYS A 179 0.80 -15.02 -24.14
C LYS A 179 0.83 -16.45 -23.60
N TRP A 180 0.68 -16.57 -22.29
CA TRP A 180 0.65 -17.84 -21.58
C TRP A 180 -0.77 -18.16 -21.13
N ALA A 181 -1.10 -19.44 -21.14
CA ALA A 181 -2.38 -19.98 -20.72
C ALA A 181 -2.15 -20.97 -19.58
N TYR A 182 -3.03 -20.94 -18.57
CA TYR A 182 -3.04 -21.94 -17.51
C TYR A 182 -4.45 -22.36 -17.12
N SER A 183 -4.58 -23.60 -16.66
CA SER A 183 -5.81 -24.16 -16.11
C SER A 183 -5.49 -25.13 -14.98
N ILE A 184 -6.40 -25.26 -14.01
CA ILE A 184 -6.21 -26.15 -12.87
C ILE A 184 -7.20 -27.30 -13.00
N ALA A 185 -6.69 -28.53 -13.04
CA ALA A 185 -7.46 -29.75 -13.18
C ALA A 185 -8.05 -30.24 -11.85
N ASP A 186 -9.09 -31.07 -11.92
CA ASP A 186 -9.72 -31.76 -10.78
C ASP A 186 -10.26 -30.87 -9.66
N VAL A 187 -10.58 -29.61 -9.97
CA VAL A 187 -11.21 -28.65 -9.06
C VAL A 187 -12.58 -28.18 -9.58
N ARG A 188 -13.43 -27.70 -8.68
CA ARG A 188 -14.75 -27.14 -8.98
C ARG A 188 -14.82 -25.70 -8.49
N TYR A 189 -14.92 -24.74 -9.41
CA TYR A 189 -15.12 -23.33 -9.07
C TYR A 189 -16.53 -23.09 -8.53
N LYS A 190 -16.63 -22.40 -7.39
CA LYS A 190 -17.93 -21.97 -6.83
C LYS A 190 -18.68 -21.01 -7.77
N SER A 191 -17.93 -20.11 -8.43
CA SER A 191 -18.50 -19.21 -9.44
C SER A 191 -18.61 -19.90 -10.80
N THR A 192 -19.78 -19.79 -11.44
CA THR A 192 -20.03 -20.28 -12.80
C THR A 192 -19.46 -19.36 -13.89
N THR A 193 -19.11 -18.11 -13.55
CA THR A 193 -18.56 -17.12 -14.50
C THR A 193 -17.04 -17.18 -14.60
N LYS A 194 -16.36 -17.84 -13.66
CA LYS A 194 -14.90 -17.97 -13.66
C LYS A 194 -14.44 -18.77 -14.89
N PRO A 195 -13.47 -18.27 -15.66
CA PRO A 195 -12.99 -18.98 -16.83
C PRO A 195 -12.23 -20.25 -16.41
N LYS A 196 -12.41 -21.33 -17.17
CA LYS A 196 -11.65 -22.58 -16.95
C LYS A 196 -10.16 -22.43 -17.27
N THR A 197 -9.83 -21.51 -18.17
CA THR A 197 -8.46 -21.21 -18.60
C THR A 197 -8.26 -19.71 -18.50
N SER A 198 -7.21 -19.34 -17.77
CA SER A 198 -6.77 -17.95 -17.61
C SER A 198 -5.55 -17.69 -18.49
N TYR A 199 -5.32 -16.42 -18.82
CA TYR A 199 -4.21 -16.00 -19.65
C TYR A 199 -3.46 -14.85 -19.00
N PHE A 200 -2.14 -14.81 -19.20
CA PHE A 200 -1.27 -13.70 -18.79
C PHE A 200 -0.17 -13.50 -19.82
N PHE A 201 0.59 -12.41 -19.69
CA PHE A 201 1.56 -11.99 -20.69
C PHE A 201 2.94 -11.80 -20.07
N VAL A 202 3.96 -12.32 -20.74
CA VAL A 202 5.38 -12.14 -20.39
C VAL A 202 6.01 -11.24 -21.46
N PRO A 203 6.71 -10.15 -21.07
CA PRO A 203 7.30 -9.22 -22.03
C PRO A 203 8.36 -9.89 -22.90
N ALA A 204 8.68 -9.29 -24.04
CA ALA A 204 9.86 -9.68 -24.81
C ALA A 204 11.15 -9.38 -24.01
N ALA A 205 12.21 -10.14 -24.27
CA ALA A 205 13.50 -9.99 -23.57
C ALA A 205 14.11 -8.58 -23.69
N SER A 206 13.86 -7.89 -24.79
CA SER A 206 14.34 -6.53 -25.04
C SER A 206 13.39 -5.43 -24.58
N GLU A 207 12.25 -5.77 -24.00
CA GLU A 207 11.19 -4.83 -23.63
C GLU A 207 11.00 -4.71 -22.12
N SER A 208 10.59 -3.52 -21.67
CA SER A 208 10.15 -3.30 -20.29
C SER A 208 8.67 -3.66 -20.13
N MET A 209 8.26 -3.95 -18.91
CA MET A 209 6.86 -4.26 -18.61
C MET A 209 5.97 -3.02 -18.75
N ARG A 210 4.80 -3.20 -19.37
CA ARG A 210 3.60 -2.36 -19.18
C ARG A 210 3.00 -2.61 -17.80
N ILE A 211 2.84 -1.55 -17.02
CA ILE A 211 2.50 -1.59 -15.60
C ILE A 211 1.15 -0.93 -15.38
N MET A 212 0.30 -1.56 -14.57
CA MET A 212 -0.87 -0.95 -13.97
C MET A 212 -0.59 -0.71 -12.47
N PHE A 213 -0.98 0.43 -11.92
CA PHE A 213 -0.83 0.75 -10.50
C PHE A 213 -2.19 1.11 -9.89
N HIS A 214 -2.46 0.60 -8.68
CA HIS A 214 -3.65 0.93 -7.91
C HIS A 214 -3.39 0.89 -6.39
N SER A 215 -4.29 1.49 -5.62
CA SER A 215 -4.35 1.42 -4.16
C SER A 215 -5.79 1.63 -3.67
N CYS A 216 -6.06 1.35 -2.39
CA CYS A 216 -7.36 1.56 -1.76
C CYS A 216 -8.48 0.83 -2.52
N ASN A 217 -8.28 -0.47 -2.67
CA ASN A 217 -9.15 -1.41 -3.35
C ASN A 217 -10.14 -2.01 -2.35
N GLY A 218 -10.99 -1.19 -1.75
CA GLY A 218 -12.10 -1.62 -0.90
C GLY A 218 -12.91 -0.44 -0.42
N PHE A 219 -13.90 -0.68 0.43
CA PHE A 219 -14.78 0.35 0.96
C PHE A 219 -14.59 0.53 2.46
N SER A 220 -14.44 1.79 2.90
CA SER A 220 -14.47 2.12 4.32
C SER A 220 -15.82 1.75 4.94
N VAL A 221 -15.81 1.41 6.23
CA VAL A 221 -17.02 1.05 6.99
C VAL A 221 -18.13 2.09 6.80
N GLY A 222 -19.34 1.62 6.53
CA GLY A 222 -20.54 2.47 6.40
C GLY A 222 -20.68 3.17 5.06
N THR A 223 -19.80 2.89 4.10
CA THR A 223 -19.98 3.32 2.71
C THR A 223 -21.09 2.52 2.05
N ASP A 224 -22.01 3.22 1.38
CA ASP A 224 -23.03 2.61 0.54
C ASP A 224 -22.39 2.15 -0.78
N GLU A 225 -22.01 0.88 -0.87
CA GLU A 225 -21.29 0.33 -2.03
C GLU A 225 -22.08 0.45 -3.34
N ASP A 226 -23.42 0.40 -3.28
CA ASP A 226 -24.30 0.52 -4.45
C ASP A 226 -24.28 1.94 -5.03
N ALA A 227 -24.11 2.96 -4.19
CA ALA A 227 -23.95 4.36 -4.63
C ALA A 227 -22.66 4.61 -5.42
N TRP A 228 -21.73 3.65 -5.40
CA TRP A 228 -20.45 3.67 -6.13
C TRP A 228 -20.38 2.56 -7.19
N SER A 229 -21.47 1.88 -7.50
CA SER A 229 -21.48 0.79 -8.49
C SER A 229 -20.45 -0.32 -8.18
N GLY A 230 -20.16 -0.56 -6.90
CA GLY A 230 -19.14 -1.53 -6.47
C GLY A 230 -17.74 -1.22 -7.06
N PRO A 231 -16.92 -2.24 -7.38
CA PRO A 231 -15.55 -2.06 -7.88
C PRO A 231 -15.49 -1.80 -9.40
N ALA A 232 -16.33 -0.92 -9.92
CA ALA A 232 -16.58 -0.72 -11.37
C ALA A 232 -15.33 -0.38 -12.21
N LEU A 233 -14.34 0.33 -11.65
CA LEU A 233 -13.13 0.73 -12.42
C LEU A 233 -12.30 -0.45 -12.89
N TRP A 234 -12.42 -1.62 -12.27
CA TRP A 234 -11.78 -2.83 -12.76
C TRP A 234 -12.29 -3.25 -14.15
N ASN A 235 -13.51 -2.84 -14.55
CA ASN A 235 -13.98 -3.02 -15.92
C ASN A 235 -13.12 -2.21 -16.91
N ASP A 236 -12.74 -0.97 -16.58
CA ASP A 236 -11.83 -0.17 -17.40
C ASP A 236 -10.42 -0.75 -17.45
N VAL A 237 -9.92 -1.27 -16.32
CA VAL A 237 -8.64 -1.98 -16.28
C VAL A 237 -8.66 -3.16 -17.26
N MET A 238 -9.72 -3.98 -17.24
CA MET A 238 -9.84 -5.13 -18.14
C MET A 238 -10.01 -4.73 -19.61
N ARG A 239 -10.70 -3.62 -19.91
CA ARG A 239 -10.76 -3.05 -21.26
C ARG A 239 -9.38 -2.62 -21.76
N ASN A 240 -8.60 -1.95 -20.93
CA ASN A 240 -7.24 -1.51 -21.30
C ASN A 240 -6.28 -2.70 -21.41
N HIS A 241 -6.36 -3.68 -20.52
CA HIS A 241 -5.60 -4.93 -20.61
C HIS A 241 -5.91 -5.70 -21.91
N THR A 242 -7.16 -5.66 -22.37
CA THR A 242 -7.55 -6.29 -23.65
C THR A 242 -6.94 -5.58 -24.86
N LYS A 243 -6.81 -4.25 -24.82
CA LYS A 243 -6.21 -3.45 -25.91
C LYS A 243 -4.69 -3.57 -25.93
N ALA A 244 -4.05 -3.41 -24.78
CA ALA A 244 -2.61 -3.46 -24.59
C ALA A 244 -2.31 -4.18 -23.25
N PRO A 245 -1.95 -5.48 -23.28
CA PRO A 245 -1.87 -6.28 -22.07
C PRO A 245 -0.90 -5.73 -21.04
N PHE A 246 -1.37 -5.50 -19.82
CA PHE A 246 -0.48 -5.29 -18.67
C PHE A 246 0.30 -6.57 -18.37
N HIS A 247 1.59 -6.42 -18.07
CA HIS A 247 2.45 -7.52 -17.65
C HIS A 247 2.47 -7.69 -16.13
N VAL A 248 2.21 -6.60 -15.42
CA VAL A 248 2.17 -6.57 -13.95
C VAL A 248 1.17 -5.51 -13.49
N MET A 249 0.47 -5.80 -12.40
CA MET A 249 -0.24 -4.80 -11.61
C MET A 249 0.43 -4.65 -10.26
N ILE A 250 0.60 -3.40 -9.84
CA ILE A 250 1.26 -3.01 -8.61
C ILE A 250 0.20 -2.49 -7.64
N GLY A 251 0.07 -3.15 -6.50
CA GLY A 251 -0.82 -2.73 -5.42
C GLY A 251 -0.05 -1.94 -4.37
N GLY A 252 -0.40 -0.67 -4.20
CA GLY A 252 0.28 0.24 -3.27
C GLY A 252 -0.04 0.04 -1.79
N GLY A 253 -1.11 -0.67 -1.46
CA GLY A 253 -1.63 -0.73 -0.11
C GLY A 253 -3.15 -0.74 -0.14
N ASP A 254 -3.77 -1.13 0.98
CA ASP A 254 -5.22 -1.22 1.12
C ASP A 254 -5.83 -2.09 0.00
N GLN A 255 -5.23 -3.26 -0.27
CA GLN A 255 -5.79 -4.20 -1.26
C GLN A 255 -7.16 -4.71 -0.80
N ILE A 256 -7.42 -4.63 0.50
CA ILE A 256 -8.65 -4.99 1.20
C ILE A 256 -8.82 -4.08 2.44
N TYR A 257 -10.08 -3.85 2.85
CA TYR A 257 -10.42 -3.12 4.06
C TYR A 257 -10.93 -4.10 5.14
N ASN A 258 -10.18 -4.25 6.22
CA ASN A 258 -10.51 -5.15 7.35
C ASN A 258 -11.12 -4.41 8.55
N ASP A 259 -11.34 -3.10 8.47
CA ASP A 259 -11.81 -2.27 9.59
C ASP A 259 -13.15 -2.69 10.17
N GLY A 260 -13.99 -3.35 9.37
CA GLY A 260 -15.27 -3.88 9.81
C GLY A 260 -15.14 -4.84 11.01
N ILE A 261 -13.95 -5.39 11.26
CA ILE A 261 -13.63 -6.26 12.40
C ILE A 261 -14.01 -5.62 13.75
N ARG A 262 -13.90 -4.29 13.86
CA ARG A 262 -14.22 -3.52 15.08
C ARG A 262 -15.69 -3.13 15.20
N VAL A 263 -16.43 -3.15 14.10
CA VAL A 263 -17.81 -2.63 14.05
C VAL A 263 -18.83 -3.76 14.05
N ASN A 264 -18.67 -4.72 13.15
CA ASN A 264 -19.57 -5.86 12.98
C ASN A 264 -18.86 -7.21 13.21
N GLY A 265 -17.58 -7.16 13.59
CA GLY A 265 -16.74 -8.32 13.82
C GLY A 265 -16.49 -8.62 15.30
N PRO A 266 -15.57 -9.56 15.57
CA PRO A 266 -15.28 -10.07 16.91
C PRO A 266 -14.70 -9.03 17.87
N LEU A 267 -14.15 -7.91 17.39
CA LEU A 267 -13.60 -6.85 18.24
C LEU A 267 -14.64 -5.83 18.71
N ARG A 268 -15.93 -6.08 18.46
CA ARG A 268 -16.99 -5.15 18.83
C ARG A 268 -17.03 -4.89 20.33
N GLU A 269 -16.94 -5.94 21.14
CA GLU A 269 -16.95 -5.82 22.60
C GLU A 269 -15.80 -4.94 23.09
N TRP A 270 -14.58 -5.23 22.63
CA TRP A 270 -13.39 -4.43 22.95
C TRP A 270 -13.55 -2.96 22.54
N THR A 271 -14.14 -2.72 21.36
CA THR A 271 -14.44 -1.38 20.82
C THR A 271 -15.44 -0.60 21.66
N ASP A 272 -16.43 -1.27 22.24
CA ASP A 272 -17.45 -0.64 23.06
C ASP A 272 -16.94 -0.25 24.46
N ILE A 273 -15.75 -0.70 24.87
CA ILE A 273 -15.13 -0.35 26.16
C ILE A 273 -14.77 1.14 26.18
N GLY A 274 -15.56 1.91 26.94
CA GLY A 274 -15.33 3.35 27.09
C GLY A 274 -14.19 3.75 28.02
N ASN A 275 -13.71 2.85 28.89
CA ASN A 275 -12.61 3.13 29.81
C ASN A 275 -11.26 2.76 29.17
N PRO A 276 -10.33 3.72 28.96
CA PRO A 276 -9.10 3.48 28.21
C PRO A 276 -8.18 2.44 28.84
N LYS A 277 -8.07 2.43 30.18
CA LYS A 277 -7.27 1.45 30.90
C LYS A 277 -7.84 0.05 30.72
N LYS A 278 -9.15 -0.13 30.93
CA LYS A 278 -9.81 -1.43 30.74
C LYS A 278 -9.69 -1.94 29.30
N ARG A 279 -9.73 -1.04 28.33
CA ARG A 279 -9.62 -1.37 26.91
C ARG A 279 -8.21 -1.79 26.52
N ARG A 280 -7.21 -1.07 27.01
CA ARG A 280 -5.80 -1.41 26.82
C ARG A 280 -5.43 -2.71 27.53
N ASP A 281 -5.95 -2.92 28.73
CA ASP A 281 -5.66 -4.13 29.53
C ASP A 281 -6.60 -5.31 29.15
N PHE A 282 -7.34 -5.21 28.03
CA PHE A 282 -8.26 -6.26 27.56
C PHE A 282 -7.47 -7.41 26.90
N PRO A 283 -7.68 -8.67 27.33
CA PRO A 283 -6.90 -9.80 26.83
C PRO A 283 -7.28 -10.19 25.40
N PHE A 284 -6.37 -10.87 24.72
CA PHE A 284 -6.59 -11.46 23.39
C PHE A 284 -6.40 -12.98 23.45
N PRO A 285 -7.33 -13.72 24.06
CA PRO A 285 -7.22 -15.16 24.22
C PRO A 285 -7.39 -15.88 22.88
N GLU A 286 -7.04 -17.17 22.81
CA GLU A 286 -7.16 -17.99 21.59
C GLU A 286 -8.58 -17.97 21.01
N SER A 287 -9.61 -17.89 21.84
CA SER A 287 -11.00 -17.81 21.35
C SER A 287 -11.27 -16.52 20.55
N LEU A 288 -10.72 -15.39 20.97
CA LEU A 288 -10.82 -14.14 20.24
C LEU A 288 -9.92 -14.14 19.02
N ARG A 289 -8.70 -14.67 19.14
CA ARG A 289 -7.77 -14.87 18.01
C ARG A 289 -8.41 -15.70 16.89
N ALA A 290 -9.02 -16.84 17.22
CA ALA A 290 -9.72 -17.70 16.28
C ALA A 290 -10.91 -16.99 15.60
N ALA A 291 -11.66 -16.17 16.33
CA ALA A 291 -12.74 -15.39 15.76
C ALA A 291 -12.23 -14.29 14.80
N CYS A 292 -11.13 -13.60 15.14
CA CYS A 292 -10.48 -12.66 14.24
C CYS A 292 -9.93 -13.37 13.00
N ASP A 293 -9.27 -14.51 13.17
CA ASP A 293 -8.71 -15.31 12.08
C ASP A 293 -9.78 -15.77 11.09
N ASP A 294 -10.94 -16.22 11.58
CA ASP A 294 -12.11 -16.52 10.76
C ASP A 294 -12.66 -15.28 10.03
N TYR A 295 -12.69 -14.11 10.68
CA TYR A 295 -13.11 -12.86 10.06
C TYR A 295 -12.20 -12.47 8.88
N TYR A 296 -10.88 -12.44 9.07
CA TYR A 296 -9.93 -12.09 8.01
C TYR A 296 -10.02 -13.08 6.85
N LEU A 297 -10.02 -14.39 7.12
CA LEU A 297 -10.19 -15.43 6.10
C LEU A 297 -11.44 -15.19 5.24
N LYS A 298 -12.59 -14.99 5.88
CA LYS A 298 -13.86 -14.76 5.19
C LYS A 298 -13.84 -13.47 4.38
N ASN A 299 -13.27 -12.39 4.91
CA ASN A 299 -13.20 -11.12 4.19
C ASN A 299 -12.28 -11.22 2.96
N TYR A 300 -11.11 -11.84 3.09
CA TYR A 300 -10.21 -12.10 1.98
C TYR A 300 -10.87 -12.96 0.89
N ILE A 301 -11.49 -14.09 1.27
CA ILE A 301 -12.20 -14.96 0.32
C ILE A 301 -13.32 -14.19 -0.38
N ARG A 302 -14.12 -13.40 0.36
CA ARG A 302 -15.19 -12.57 -0.21
C ARG A 302 -14.61 -11.60 -1.23
N TRP A 303 -13.67 -10.76 -0.80
CA TRP A 303 -13.19 -9.62 -1.57
C TRP A 303 -12.39 -10.01 -2.81
N TYR A 304 -11.45 -10.94 -2.68
CA TYR A 304 -10.64 -11.43 -3.81
C TYR A 304 -11.44 -12.29 -4.80
N SER A 305 -12.68 -12.66 -4.45
CA SER A 305 -13.62 -13.34 -5.33
C SER A 305 -14.69 -12.41 -5.94
N THR A 306 -14.67 -11.12 -5.60
CA THR A 306 -15.59 -10.11 -6.16
C THR A 306 -15.20 -9.75 -7.59
N GLU A 307 -16.13 -9.84 -8.53
CA GLU A 307 -15.92 -9.36 -9.91
C GLU A 307 -16.10 -7.83 -9.99
N PRO A 308 -15.34 -7.10 -10.84
CA PRO A 308 -14.41 -7.61 -11.86
C PRO A 308 -12.98 -7.89 -11.35
N PHE A 309 -12.68 -7.55 -10.09
CA PHE A 309 -11.35 -7.69 -9.50
C PHE A 309 -10.85 -9.14 -9.53
N ALA A 310 -11.73 -10.11 -9.26
CA ALA A 310 -11.41 -11.53 -9.29
C ALA A 310 -10.98 -12.00 -10.70
N SER A 311 -11.52 -11.43 -11.78
CA SER A 311 -11.06 -11.70 -13.15
C SER A 311 -9.70 -11.10 -13.45
N ALA A 312 -9.41 -9.89 -12.96
CA ALA A 312 -8.10 -9.26 -13.08
C ALA A 312 -7.02 -10.06 -12.35
N ASN A 313 -7.31 -10.51 -11.13
CA ASN A 313 -6.41 -11.32 -10.30
C ASN A 313 -5.96 -12.62 -10.97
N GLY A 314 -6.78 -13.20 -11.86
CA GLY A 314 -6.42 -14.40 -12.61
C GLY A 314 -5.57 -14.15 -13.85
N GLN A 315 -5.42 -12.89 -14.29
CA GLN A 315 -4.87 -12.55 -15.61
C GLN A 315 -3.68 -11.58 -15.56
N ILE A 316 -3.60 -10.74 -14.53
CA ILE A 316 -2.56 -9.72 -14.39
C ILE A 316 -1.70 -10.08 -13.16
N PRO A 317 -0.43 -10.49 -13.35
CA PRO A 317 0.47 -10.79 -12.24
C PRO A 317 0.65 -9.63 -11.27
N GLN A 318 0.63 -9.91 -9.96
CA GLN A 318 0.66 -8.90 -8.90
C GLN A 318 2.04 -8.71 -8.27
N LEU A 319 2.30 -7.47 -7.84
CA LEU A 319 3.32 -7.07 -6.86
C LEU A 319 2.65 -6.14 -5.84
N ASN A 320 2.54 -6.55 -4.58
CA ASN A 320 1.82 -5.78 -3.57
C ASN A 320 2.68 -5.52 -2.33
N ILE A 321 2.51 -4.35 -1.75
CA ILE A 321 2.77 -4.08 -0.33
C ILE A 321 1.43 -3.86 0.37
N TRP A 322 1.36 -4.18 1.67
CA TRP A 322 0.22 -3.82 2.50
C TRP A 322 0.32 -2.41 3.09
N ASP A 323 -0.84 -1.87 3.48
CA ASP A 323 -0.98 -0.66 4.26
C ASP A 323 -1.85 -0.93 5.51
N ASP A 324 -2.32 0.10 6.22
CA ASP A 324 -3.01 -0.11 7.49
C ASP A 324 -4.38 -0.77 7.35
N HIS A 325 -5.19 -0.47 6.34
CA HIS A 325 -6.53 -1.10 6.22
C HIS A 325 -6.47 -2.60 5.89
N ASP A 326 -5.33 -3.11 5.41
CA ASP A 326 -5.06 -4.55 5.34
C ASP A 326 -5.05 -5.20 6.74
N ILE A 327 -4.75 -4.41 7.79
CA ILE A 327 -4.73 -4.80 9.20
C ILE A 327 -5.97 -4.23 9.91
N ILE A 328 -5.92 -2.94 10.20
CA ILE A 328 -6.94 -2.06 10.78
C ILE A 328 -6.43 -0.61 10.62
N ASP A 329 -7.34 0.30 10.28
CA ASP A 329 -7.14 1.75 10.18
C ASP A 329 -6.16 2.33 11.23
N GLY A 330 -5.12 3.01 10.75
CA GLY A 330 -4.09 3.70 11.55
C GLY A 330 -3.07 2.78 12.23
N PHE A 331 -2.99 1.50 11.89
CA PHE A 331 -2.04 0.57 12.51
C PHE A 331 -0.60 1.07 12.37
N GLY A 332 0.11 1.13 13.51
CA GLY A 332 1.46 1.67 13.62
C GLY A 332 1.53 3.13 14.08
N SER A 333 0.42 3.86 14.03
CA SER A 333 0.40 5.32 14.23
C SER A 333 -0.28 5.77 15.52
N TYR A 334 -0.86 4.82 16.27
CA TYR A 334 -1.32 5.04 17.64
C TYR A 334 -0.15 5.16 18.62
N VAL A 335 -0.44 5.62 19.85
CA VAL A 335 0.57 5.70 20.91
C VAL A 335 1.13 4.31 21.24
N ASN A 336 2.43 4.25 21.53
CA ASN A 336 3.15 2.99 21.73
C ASN A 336 2.49 2.06 22.77
N GLU A 337 2.06 2.60 23.91
CA GLU A 337 1.42 1.79 24.97
C GLU A 337 0.09 1.16 24.53
N PHE A 338 -0.60 1.77 23.56
CA PHE A 338 -1.83 1.24 23.01
C PHE A 338 -1.57 0.21 21.91
N MET A 339 -0.58 0.48 21.04
CA MET A 339 -0.11 -0.49 20.03
C MET A 339 0.46 -1.78 20.64
N LYS A 340 0.97 -1.71 21.87
CA LYS A 340 1.48 -2.88 22.61
C LYS A 340 0.41 -3.70 23.32
N CYS A 341 -0.85 -3.28 23.30
CA CYS A 341 -1.89 -4.06 23.97
C CYS A 341 -2.14 -5.40 23.26
N ASP A 342 -2.70 -6.35 24.00
CA ASP A 342 -2.89 -7.72 23.51
C ASP A 342 -3.70 -7.77 22.21
N VAL A 343 -4.71 -6.90 22.09
CA VAL A 343 -5.56 -6.84 20.90
C VAL A 343 -4.77 -6.38 19.67
N PHE A 344 -3.93 -5.34 19.78
CA PHE A 344 -3.15 -4.84 18.64
C PHE A 344 -2.06 -5.83 18.21
N ARG A 345 -1.38 -6.47 19.16
CA ARG A 345 -0.43 -7.55 18.87
C ARG A 345 -1.12 -8.73 18.17
N GLY A 346 -2.29 -9.13 18.69
CA GLY A 346 -3.13 -10.21 18.16
C GLY A 346 -3.60 -9.99 16.73
N ILE A 347 -4.19 -8.83 16.44
CA ILE A 347 -4.68 -8.51 15.09
C ILE A 347 -3.55 -8.29 14.10
N GLY A 348 -2.41 -7.72 14.54
CA GLY A 348 -1.24 -7.55 13.68
C GLY A 348 -0.75 -8.89 13.13
N GLY A 349 -0.54 -9.89 14.01
CA GLY A 349 -0.15 -11.23 13.59
C GLY A 349 -1.21 -11.94 12.73
N THR A 350 -2.49 -11.80 13.10
CA THR A 350 -3.59 -12.43 12.34
C THR A 350 -3.73 -11.86 10.94
N ALA A 351 -3.64 -10.53 10.77
CA ALA A 351 -3.67 -9.87 9.47
C ALA A 351 -2.45 -10.25 8.63
N HIS A 352 -1.26 -10.27 9.23
CA HIS A 352 -0.02 -10.64 8.56
C HIS A 352 -0.09 -12.05 7.93
N LYS A 353 -0.70 -13.03 8.63
CA LYS A 353 -0.95 -14.37 8.06
C LYS A 353 -1.65 -14.31 6.71
N TYR A 354 -2.70 -13.50 6.56
CA TYR A 354 -3.47 -13.43 5.31
C TYR A 354 -2.80 -12.54 4.26
N TYR A 355 -2.05 -11.52 4.67
CA TYR A 355 -1.15 -10.78 3.76
C TYR A 355 -0.15 -11.73 3.09
N MET A 356 0.51 -12.59 3.89
CA MET A 356 1.45 -13.59 3.39
C MET A 356 0.81 -14.58 2.40
N LEU A 357 -0.37 -15.10 2.75
CA LEU A 357 -1.06 -16.09 1.95
C LEU A 357 -1.61 -15.50 0.64
N PHE A 358 -2.41 -14.44 0.71
CA PHE A 358 -3.15 -13.90 -0.43
C PHE A 358 -2.33 -12.96 -1.30
N GLN A 359 -1.45 -12.15 -0.71
CA GLN A 359 -0.74 -11.11 -1.47
C GLN A 359 0.66 -11.57 -1.92
N HIS A 360 1.39 -12.30 -1.07
CA HIS A 360 2.75 -12.78 -1.39
C HIS A 360 2.82 -14.24 -1.87
N HIS A 361 1.74 -15.00 -1.72
CA HIS A 361 1.70 -16.44 -1.96
C HIS A 361 2.81 -17.19 -1.20
N LEU A 362 2.98 -16.87 0.07
CA LEU A 362 4.01 -17.41 0.95
C LEU A 362 3.37 -18.07 2.19
N PRO A 363 4.06 -19.06 2.81
CA PRO A 363 3.59 -19.62 4.06
C PRO A 363 3.55 -18.54 5.17
N PRO A 364 2.51 -18.53 6.01
CA PRO A 364 2.46 -17.65 7.16
C PRO A 364 3.34 -18.19 8.30
N PRO A 365 3.52 -17.42 9.39
CA PRO A 365 4.02 -17.94 10.66
C PRO A 365 3.16 -19.12 11.15
N ALA A 366 3.77 -20.04 11.91
CA ALA A 366 3.11 -21.26 12.39
C ALA A 366 1.97 -20.97 13.38
N SER A 367 2.12 -19.92 14.20
CA SER A 367 1.11 -19.44 15.15
C SER A 367 1.22 -17.92 15.28
N THR A 368 0.15 -17.27 15.75
CA THR A 368 0.12 -15.82 16.00
C THR A 368 -0.07 -15.52 17.48
N TYR A 369 0.14 -14.25 17.88
CA TYR A 369 0.00 -13.81 19.27
C TYR A 369 -1.34 -14.17 19.92
N THR A 370 -1.28 -14.62 21.17
CA THR A 370 -2.40 -14.67 22.11
C THR A 370 -1.91 -14.20 23.48
N SER A 371 -2.83 -13.69 24.30
CA SER A 371 -2.54 -13.37 25.71
C SER A 371 -2.39 -14.62 26.59
N ASP A 372 -2.76 -15.80 26.07
CA ASP A 372 -2.69 -17.07 26.80
C ASP A 372 -1.27 -17.65 26.82
N VAL A 373 -0.50 -17.41 25.75
CA VAL A 373 0.90 -17.86 25.57
C VAL A 373 1.74 -16.74 24.93
N PRO A 374 1.93 -15.60 25.62
CA PRO A 374 2.60 -14.43 25.06
C PRO A 374 4.06 -14.69 24.66
N GLU A 375 4.72 -15.66 25.30
CA GLU A 375 6.12 -16.02 25.05
C GLU A 375 6.37 -16.52 23.63
N THR A 376 5.33 -17.04 22.95
CA THR A 376 5.40 -17.55 21.57
C THR A 376 5.84 -16.48 20.57
N THR A 377 5.62 -15.21 20.88
CA THR A 377 6.03 -14.07 20.03
C THR A 377 7.26 -13.32 20.51
N GLU A 378 7.72 -13.58 21.74
CA GLU A 378 8.81 -12.82 22.37
C GLU A 378 10.18 -13.52 22.26
N ALA A 379 10.20 -14.84 22.02
CA ALA A 379 11.42 -15.65 21.96
C ALA A 379 11.71 -16.29 20.58
N GLY A 380 10.95 -15.96 19.53
CA GLY A 380 11.27 -16.31 18.14
C GLY A 380 11.10 -17.78 17.71
N ASP A 381 11.03 -18.72 18.65
CA ASP A 381 10.93 -20.17 18.36
C ASP A 381 9.73 -20.87 19.03
N GLY A 382 8.88 -20.13 19.76
CA GLY A 382 7.72 -20.71 20.44
C GLY A 382 6.52 -20.82 19.49
N GLN A 383 6.08 -22.05 19.20
CA GLN A 383 4.81 -22.29 18.49
C GLN A 383 3.71 -22.56 19.51
N ASP A 384 2.53 -21.98 19.31
CA ASP A 384 1.33 -22.33 20.08
C ASP A 384 0.75 -23.66 19.56
N PRO A 385 0.86 -24.78 20.31
CA PRO A 385 0.37 -26.07 19.85
C PRO A 385 -1.14 -26.08 19.63
N GLN A 386 -1.90 -25.21 20.31
CA GLN A 386 -3.34 -25.14 20.17
C GLN A 386 -3.75 -24.65 18.77
N GLN A 387 -2.96 -23.75 18.19
CA GLN A 387 -3.18 -23.22 16.84
C GLN A 387 -2.75 -24.20 15.74
N LEU A 388 -2.00 -25.25 16.09
CA LEU A 388 -1.50 -26.28 15.17
C LEU A 388 -2.36 -27.55 15.14
N ILE A 389 -3.41 -27.63 15.98
CA ILE A 389 -4.34 -28.77 15.96
C ILE A 389 -4.99 -28.86 14.59
N ASP A 390 -4.90 -30.04 13.97
CA ASP A 390 -5.42 -30.34 12.63
C ASP A 390 -4.99 -29.31 11.58
N THR A 391 -3.80 -28.70 11.72
CA THR A 391 -3.33 -27.62 10.87
C THR A 391 -1.95 -27.93 10.31
N TYR A 392 -1.80 -27.77 9.01
CA TYR A 392 -0.51 -27.82 8.33
C TYR A 392 -0.04 -26.41 8.00
N VAL A 393 1.21 -26.11 8.33
CA VAL A 393 1.90 -24.87 7.93
C VAL A 393 3.23 -25.24 7.30
N ARG A 394 3.46 -24.79 6.06
CA ARG A 394 4.74 -25.00 5.39
C ARG A 394 5.82 -24.12 6.02
N GLN A 395 7.04 -24.62 6.10
CA GLN A 395 8.18 -23.79 6.49
C GLN A 395 8.38 -22.62 5.51
N GLN A 396 8.58 -21.43 6.07
CA GLN A 396 8.83 -20.22 5.28
C GLN A 396 10.15 -20.32 4.51
N ALA A 397 10.10 -19.94 3.25
CA ALA A 397 11.27 -19.81 2.38
C ALA A 397 11.08 -18.58 1.48
N PHE A 398 11.92 -17.58 1.67
CA PHE A 398 11.93 -16.36 0.88
C PHE A 398 12.92 -16.50 -0.27
N ASP A 399 12.51 -16.09 -1.47
CA ASP A 399 13.44 -16.04 -2.61
C ASP A 399 14.14 -14.68 -2.70
N SER A 400 15.06 -14.57 -3.65
CA SER A 400 15.94 -13.41 -3.79
C SER A 400 15.21 -12.10 -4.12
N SER A 401 13.92 -12.12 -4.48
CA SER A 401 13.15 -10.89 -4.66
C SER A 401 12.91 -10.12 -3.36
N TYR A 402 13.04 -10.75 -2.19
CA TYR A 402 12.78 -10.08 -0.90
C TYR A 402 14.04 -9.51 -0.26
N ILE A 403 13.86 -8.40 0.45
CA ILE A 403 14.84 -7.75 1.32
C ILE A 403 14.22 -7.73 2.72
N ILE A 404 14.55 -8.75 3.50
CA ILE A 404 13.96 -8.99 4.82
C ILE A 404 14.64 -8.09 5.85
N GLY A 405 13.83 -7.38 6.66
CA GLY A 405 14.32 -6.54 7.75
C GLY A 405 15.17 -7.35 8.74
N SER A 406 16.17 -6.72 9.36
CA SER A 406 17.10 -7.43 10.26
C SER A 406 16.51 -7.78 11.62
N LYS A 407 15.42 -7.11 12.02
CA LYS A 407 14.77 -7.26 13.32
C LYS A 407 13.26 -7.38 13.12
N PRO A 408 12.55 -8.10 14.00
CA PRO A 408 11.10 -8.10 13.98
C PRO A 408 10.56 -6.71 14.32
N GLY A 409 9.40 -6.39 13.76
CA GLY A 409 8.65 -5.17 14.04
C GLY A 409 8.13 -5.15 15.48
N PRO A 410 7.85 -3.96 16.03
CA PRO A 410 7.58 -3.80 17.46
C PRO A 410 6.19 -4.30 17.89
N TYR A 411 5.26 -4.49 16.94
CA TYR A 411 3.86 -4.83 17.22
C TYR A 411 3.40 -6.13 16.55
N VAL A 412 3.83 -6.37 15.31
CA VAL A 412 3.50 -7.61 14.57
C VAL A 412 4.43 -8.77 14.97
N ALA A 413 5.60 -8.46 15.55
CA ALA A 413 6.67 -9.42 15.90
C ALA A 413 7.23 -10.22 14.71
N GLU A 414 6.97 -9.76 13.48
CA GLU A 414 7.46 -10.34 12.23
C GLU A 414 8.47 -9.42 11.55
N HIS A 415 9.27 -9.93 10.63
CA HIS A 415 10.26 -9.14 9.89
C HIS A 415 9.62 -8.41 8.71
N SER A 416 10.03 -7.16 8.45
CA SER A 416 9.53 -6.41 7.28
C SER A 416 9.90 -7.10 5.97
N MET A 417 8.98 -7.06 5.01
CA MET A 417 9.10 -7.73 3.72
C MET A 417 9.16 -6.73 2.57
N ASN A 418 10.34 -6.14 2.37
CA ASN A 418 10.60 -5.25 1.24
C ASN A 418 10.93 -6.08 -0.01
N MET A 419 10.77 -5.51 -1.21
CA MET A 419 10.88 -6.22 -2.48
C MET A 419 11.78 -5.50 -3.48
N PHE A 420 12.63 -6.24 -4.18
CA PHE A 420 13.30 -5.79 -5.40
C PHE A 420 13.02 -6.74 -6.56
N SER A 421 12.55 -6.20 -7.69
CA SER A 421 12.26 -6.99 -8.89
C SER A 421 12.65 -6.22 -10.16
N LYS A 422 13.02 -6.95 -11.21
CA LYS A 422 13.19 -6.37 -12.56
C LYS A 422 11.82 -6.31 -13.24
N LEU A 423 11.45 -5.20 -13.84
CA LEU A 423 10.20 -5.06 -14.61
C LEU A 423 10.51 -5.02 -16.10
N GLY A 424 11.05 -6.14 -16.61
CA GLY A 424 11.53 -6.26 -17.98
C GLY A 424 12.95 -5.73 -18.15
N ALA A 425 13.27 -5.22 -19.33
CA ALA A 425 14.64 -4.94 -19.75
C ALA A 425 15.32 -3.77 -19.03
N ARG A 426 14.58 -2.67 -18.72
CA ARG A 426 15.20 -1.40 -18.30
C ARG A 426 14.55 -0.73 -17.09
N ILE A 427 13.54 -1.37 -16.48
CA ILE A 427 12.87 -0.86 -15.28
C ILE A 427 13.23 -1.74 -14.08
N ALA A 428 13.71 -1.14 -13.00
CA ALA A 428 13.82 -1.77 -11.68
C ALA A 428 12.63 -1.36 -10.81
N PHE A 429 12.21 -2.23 -9.90
CA PHE A 429 11.15 -2.00 -8.92
C PHE A 429 11.68 -2.20 -7.51
N LEU A 430 11.27 -1.30 -6.60
CA LEU A 430 11.50 -1.37 -5.17
C LEU A 430 10.17 -1.14 -4.44
N GLY A 431 9.69 -2.12 -3.67
CA GLY A 431 8.57 -1.97 -2.74
C GLY A 431 9.05 -1.95 -1.30
N ILE A 432 8.61 -0.96 -0.52
CA ILE A 432 8.97 -0.82 0.90
C ILE A 432 7.76 -1.19 1.76
N ASP A 433 7.96 -2.16 2.65
CA ASP A 433 7.01 -2.50 3.70
C ASP A 433 7.12 -1.46 4.82
N ALA A 434 6.19 -0.52 4.81
CA ALA A 434 6.15 0.62 5.70
C ALA A 434 5.19 0.42 6.90
N ARG A 435 4.72 -0.80 7.17
CA ARG A 435 3.79 -1.09 8.28
C ARG A 435 4.35 -2.04 9.32
N THR A 436 5.13 -3.05 8.93
CA THR A 436 5.64 -4.06 9.89
C THR A 436 6.51 -3.43 10.98
N GLU A 437 7.42 -2.51 10.62
CA GLU A 437 8.34 -1.84 11.55
C GLU A 437 7.81 -0.52 12.11
N ARG A 438 6.64 -0.08 11.63
CA ARG A 438 6.14 1.27 11.87
C ARG A 438 5.81 1.50 13.33
N THR A 439 6.19 2.68 13.79
CA THR A 439 5.74 3.32 15.02
C THR A 439 5.30 4.74 14.70
N ARG A 440 4.64 5.40 15.65
CA ARG A 440 4.29 6.83 15.56
C ARG A 440 5.47 7.77 15.25
N HIS A 441 6.71 7.33 15.48
CA HIS A 441 7.90 8.17 15.33
C HIS A 441 8.87 7.69 14.25
N GLN A 442 8.64 6.51 13.66
CA GLN A 442 9.56 5.89 12.72
C GLN A 442 8.81 4.93 11.81
N VAL A 443 9.07 4.99 10.51
CA VAL A 443 8.43 4.12 9.51
C VAL A 443 9.20 2.81 9.39
N ASN A 444 10.50 2.86 9.14
CA ASN A 444 11.38 1.69 9.07
C ASN A 444 12.64 1.88 9.93
N TYR A 445 13.25 0.76 10.34
CA TYR A 445 14.53 0.80 11.03
C TYR A 445 15.63 1.38 10.11
N PRO A 446 16.57 2.18 10.64
CA PRO A 446 17.73 2.65 9.88
C PRO A 446 18.51 1.51 9.21
N GLU A 447 18.67 0.38 9.90
CA GLU A 447 19.37 -0.79 9.35
C GLU A 447 18.59 -1.46 8.22
N THR A 448 17.25 -1.41 8.24
CA THR A 448 16.41 -1.90 7.14
C THR A 448 16.58 -1.02 5.89
N TYR A 449 16.65 0.31 6.05
CA TYR A 449 17.02 1.18 4.93
C TYR A 449 18.41 0.85 4.38
N ASP A 450 19.39 0.55 5.24
CA ASP A 450 20.73 0.19 4.78
C ASP A 450 20.73 -1.07 3.91
N LEU A 451 20.00 -2.12 4.31
CA LEU A 451 19.79 -3.33 3.50
C LEU A 451 19.13 -3.02 2.16
N ILE A 452 18.08 -2.19 2.16
CA ILE A 452 17.37 -1.78 0.94
C ILE A 452 18.32 -1.08 -0.05
N PHE A 453 19.05 -0.08 0.43
CA PHE A 453 19.94 0.70 -0.42
C PHE A 453 21.18 -0.07 -0.87
N GLU A 454 21.71 -0.96 -0.03
CA GLU A 454 22.78 -1.87 -0.45
C GLU A 454 22.31 -2.77 -1.60
N ARG A 455 21.12 -3.38 -1.46
CA ARG A 455 20.56 -4.23 -2.51
C ARG A 455 20.32 -3.47 -3.81
N VAL A 456 19.70 -2.29 -3.75
CA VAL A 456 19.45 -1.46 -4.93
C VAL A 456 20.75 -1.11 -5.65
N ARG A 457 21.77 -0.65 -4.93
CA ARG A 457 23.06 -0.32 -5.54
C ARG A 457 23.72 -1.53 -6.19
N GLU A 458 23.64 -2.69 -5.56
CA GLU A 458 24.24 -3.91 -6.11
C GLU A 458 23.57 -4.35 -7.41
N GLU A 459 22.23 -4.32 -7.47
CA GLU A 459 21.48 -4.68 -8.67
C GLU A 459 21.71 -3.69 -9.82
N LEU A 460 21.72 -2.38 -9.52
CA LEU A 460 22.02 -1.34 -10.51
C LEU A 460 23.45 -1.46 -11.05
N ARG A 461 24.43 -1.68 -10.16
CA ARG A 461 25.84 -1.88 -10.52
C ARG A 461 26.01 -3.12 -11.39
N THR A 462 25.40 -4.23 -11.00
CA THR A 462 25.46 -5.50 -11.74
C THR A 462 24.86 -5.35 -13.14
N ALA A 463 23.71 -4.71 -13.25
CA ALA A 463 23.06 -4.44 -14.54
C ALA A 463 23.92 -3.54 -15.46
N ALA A 464 24.50 -2.48 -14.89
CA ALA A 464 25.42 -1.59 -15.62
C ALA A 464 26.69 -2.33 -16.08
N ALA A 465 27.30 -3.14 -15.22
CA ALA A 465 28.49 -3.94 -15.55
C ALA A 465 28.21 -5.00 -16.64
N ALA A 466 26.98 -5.51 -16.68
CA ALA A 466 26.51 -6.44 -17.72
C ALA A 466 26.12 -5.74 -19.04
N GLY A 467 26.29 -4.42 -19.16
CA GLY A 467 25.96 -3.65 -20.36
C GLY A 467 24.46 -3.41 -20.58
N ASN A 468 23.61 -3.70 -19.59
CA ASN A 468 22.17 -3.52 -19.63
C ASN A 468 21.70 -2.67 -18.44
N PRO A 469 22.14 -1.41 -18.31
CA PRO A 469 21.79 -0.57 -17.18
C PRO A 469 20.28 -0.29 -17.13
N PHE A 470 19.72 -0.29 -15.93
CA PHE A 470 18.37 0.21 -15.72
C PHE A 470 18.29 1.71 -16.05
N ARG A 471 17.19 2.12 -16.69
CA ARG A 471 16.91 3.52 -17.04
C ARG A 471 15.90 4.15 -16.10
N HIS A 472 15.01 3.33 -15.53
CA HIS A 472 14.01 3.75 -14.56
C HIS A 472 14.06 2.88 -13.29
N LEU A 473 13.83 3.51 -12.15
CA LEU A 473 13.57 2.86 -10.86
C LEU A 473 12.18 3.29 -10.40
N ILE A 474 11.30 2.32 -10.19
CA ILE A 474 9.97 2.54 -9.62
C ILE A 474 10.02 2.21 -8.13
N LEU A 475 9.73 3.19 -7.28
CA LEU A 475 9.58 3.04 -5.84
C LEU A 475 8.10 3.00 -5.48
N LEU A 476 7.66 1.99 -4.74
CA LEU A 476 6.31 1.87 -4.20
C LEU A 476 6.29 2.17 -2.71
N LEU A 477 5.44 3.11 -2.31
CA LEU A 477 5.14 3.46 -0.93
C LEU A 477 3.62 3.43 -0.73
N GLY A 478 3.14 2.96 0.43
CA GLY A 478 1.70 3.01 0.76
C GLY A 478 1.17 4.44 0.76
N ILE A 479 1.96 5.34 1.35
CA ILE A 479 1.57 6.73 1.55
C ILE A 479 2.38 7.67 0.63
N PRO A 480 1.75 8.68 -0.01
CA PRO A 480 2.43 9.66 -0.84
C PRO A 480 3.51 10.44 -0.07
N ILE A 481 4.66 10.65 -0.74
CA ILE A 481 5.81 11.32 -0.12
C ILE A 481 5.96 12.77 -0.58
N ALA A 482 5.52 13.11 -1.81
CA ALA A 482 5.45 14.48 -2.32
C ALA A 482 3.99 14.96 -2.36
N TYR A 483 3.48 15.42 -1.23
CA TYR A 483 2.07 15.76 -1.05
C TYR A 483 1.90 17.02 -0.17
N PRO A 484 0.79 17.78 -0.26
CA PRO A 484 0.58 18.96 0.56
C PRO A 484 0.67 18.63 2.05
N ARG A 485 1.39 19.45 2.80
CA ARG A 485 1.48 19.31 4.26
C ARG A 485 0.12 19.56 4.86
N LEU A 486 -0.41 18.56 5.56
CA LEU A 486 -1.74 18.61 6.14
C LEU A 486 -1.76 19.19 7.56
N THR A 487 -0.59 19.54 8.15
CA THR A 487 -0.44 19.99 9.56
C THR A 487 -1.23 21.24 9.92
N TRP A 488 -1.84 21.93 8.96
CA TRP A 488 -2.72 23.08 9.19
C TRP A 488 -4.21 22.69 9.22
N LEU A 489 -4.63 21.52 8.72
CA LEU A 489 -6.03 21.06 8.76
C LEU A 489 -6.55 20.99 10.19
N GLU A 490 -5.70 20.58 11.12
CA GLU A 490 -5.97 20.65 12.57
C GLU A 490 -6.41 22.04 13.00
N ASN A 491 -5.71 23.10 12.58
CA ASN A 491 -6.01 24.50 12.95
C ASN A 491 -7.33 24.99 12.34
N VAL A 492 -7.69 24.48 11.16
CA VAL A 492 -8.97 24.81 10.51
C VAL A 492 -10.11 24.07 11.21
N PHE A 493 -10.02 22.77 11.43
CA PHE A 493 -11.08 21.97 12.07
C PHE A 493 -11.28 22.27 13.57
N SER A 494 -10.25 22.79 14.23
CA SER A 494 -10.29 23.27 15.63
C SER A 494 -10.70 24.73 15.77
N SER A 495 -10.89 25.47 14.66
CA SER A 495 -11.25 26.88 14.70
C SER A 495 -12.61 27.11 15.39
N PRO A 496 -12.71 28.07 16.35
CA PRO A 496 -13.98 28.46 16.96
C PRO A 496 -15.05 28.90 15.96
N LEU A 497 -14.65 29.27 14.73
CA LEU A 497 -15.55 29.66 13.63
C LEU A 497 -16.34 28.48 13.05
N ILE A 498 -15.89 27.24 13.24
CA ILE A 498 -16.62 26.01 12.83
C ILE A 498 -17.58 25.53 13.94
N ALA A 499 -17.40 25.98 15.18
CA ALA A 499 -18.25 25.59 16.31
C ALA A 499 -19.75 25.92 16.11
N PRO A 500 -20.15 27.08 15.54
CA PRO A 500 -21.55 27.36 15.21
C PRO A 500 -22.13 26.38 14.20
N VAL A 501 -21.35 25.98 13.18
CA VAL A 501 -21.77 25.04 12.13
C VAL A 501 -21.95 23.63 12.70
N LYS A 502 -20.99 23.16 13.52
CA LYS A 502 -21.11 21.89 14.27
C LYS A 502 -22.31 21.89 15.22
N PHE A 503 -22.56 23.01 15.90
CA PHE A 503 -23.68 23.16 16.83
C PHE A 503 -25.04 23.19 16.12
N LEU A 504 -25.18 23.92 15.01
CA LEU A 504 -26.40 23.99 14.21
C LEU A 504 -26.78 22.64 13.60
N ASN A 505 -25.79 21.88 13.09
CA ASN A 505 -26.00 20.52 12.57
C ASN A 505 -26.51 19.58 13.67
N ARG A 506 -25.88 19.61 14.84
CA ARG A 506 -26.22 18.76 15.99
C ARG A 506 -27.54 19.13 16.68
N ARG A 507 -27.97 20.39 16.59
CA ARG A 507 -29.13 20.92 17.36
C ARG A 507 -30.43 20.96 16.55
N PHE A 508 -30.37 21.15 15.24
CA PHE A 508 -31.56 21.50 14.45
C PHE A 508 -31.87 20.58 13.27
N GLY A 509 -30.99 19.67 12.84
CA GLY A 509 -31.28 18.76 11.72
C GLY A 509 -31.74 19.46 10.42
N PHE A 510 -31.53 20.77 10.31
CA PHE A 510 -32.06 21.61 9.25
C PHE A 510 -31.00 21.72 8.15
N GLY A 511 -31.03 20.75 7.25
CA GLY A 511 -30.08 20.61 6.15
C GLY A 511 -30.04 19.18 5.61
N GLY A 512 -31.21 18.62 5.30
CA GLY A 512 -31.30 17.33 4.62
C GLY A 512 -30.47 17.34 3.34
N GLY A 513 -29.44 16.50 3.29
CA GLY A 513 -28.66 16.20 2.09
C GLY A 513 -27.20 16.68 2.05
N VAL A 514 -26.74 17.60 2.92
CA VAL A 514 -25.39 18.21 2.73
C VAL A 514 -24.41 18.02 3.89
N PHE A 515 -24.84 17.67 5.11
CA PHE A 515 -23.91 17.57 6.27
C PHE A 515 -24.17 16.42 7.27
N ASN A 516 -24.94 15.39 6.89
CA ASN A 516 -25.04 14.13 7.67
C ASN A 516 -23.92 13.12 7.33
N HIS A 517 -23.03 13.44 6.39
CA HIS A 517 -21.87 12.63 6.00
C HIS A 517 -20.54 13.36 6.27
N PHE A 518 -20.40 13.98 7.45
CA PHE A 518 -19.10 14.48 7.92
C PHE A 518 -18.33 13.43 8.74
N ASP A 519 -18.43 12.15 8.33
CA ASP A 519 -17.72 11.02 8.96
C ASP A 519 -16.35 10.74 8.31
N GLY A 520 -16.04 11.35 7.14
CA GLY A 520 -14.71 11.31 6.52
C GLY A 520 -13.71 12.35 7.07
N SER A 521 -14.04 13.01 8.19
CA SER A 521 -13.10 13.91 8.88
C SER A 521 -12.20 13.17 9.87
N VAL A 522 -12.60 11.94 10.23
CA VAL A 522 -11.86 11.07 11.15
C VAL A 522 -10.70 10.39 10.41
N ASP A 523 -10.97 9.82 9.23
CA ASP A 523 -9.96 9.25 8.32
C ASP A 523 -8.90 10.32 7.96
N LEU A 524 -9.33 11.49 7.46
CA LEU A 524 -8.42 12.59 7.05
C LEU A 524 -7.55 13.19 8.18
N LEU A 525 -7.96 13.05 9.45
CA LEU A 525 -7.20 13.52 10.61
C LEU A 525 -6.21 12.47 11.14
N ASP A 526 -6.43 11.19 10.85
CA ASP A 526 -5.52 10.11 11.21
C ASP A 526 -4.43 9.94 10.12
N ASP A 527 -4.75 10.14 8.84
CA ASP A 527 -3.78 10.28 7.72
C ASP A 527 -2.70 11.34 7.99
N LEU A 528 -3.05 12.36 8.77
CA LEU A 528 -2.21 13.51 9.03
C LEU A 528 -0.94 13.18 9.83
N ASP A 529 -1.02 12.28 10.81
CA ASP A 529 0.12 11.82 11.60
C ASP A 529 0.88 10.68 10.88
N ASP A 530 0.20 9.94 9.99
CA ASP A 530 0.71 8.78 9.24
C ASP A 530 1.58 9.18 8.04
N HIS A 531 1.31 10.36 7.48
CA HIS A 531 2.00 10.90 6.32
C HIS A 531 3.50 11.11 6.54
N TYR A 532 4.30 10.78 5.52
CA TYR A 532 5.73 11.14 5.46
C TYR A 532 5.97 12.65 5.65
N THR A 533 4.99 13.48 5.29
CA THR A 533 5.05 14.94 5.42
C THR A 533 4.77 15.47 6.83
N ALA A 534 4.34 14.59 7.75
CA ALA A 534 4.14 14.90 9.16
C ALA A 534 5.46 15.33 9.83
N ARG A 535 5.34 16.14 10.89
CA ARG A 535 6.51 16.70 11.60
C ARG A 535 7.44 15.60 12.13
N THR A 536 6.87 14.51 12.64
CA THR A 536 7.58 13.36 13.21
C THR A 536 8.41 12.61 12.17
N HIS A 537 7.87 12.41 10.96
CA HIS A 537 8.51 11.62 9.90
C HIS A 537 9.42 12.45 8.98
N LYS A 538 9.36 13.79 9.05
CA LYS A 538 10.10 14.67 8.14
C LYS A 538 11.60 14.38 8.04
N LYS A 539 12.27 14.04 9.15
CA LYS A 539 13.71 13.74 9.15
C LYS A 539 14.01 12.45 8.37
N GLU A 540 13.23 11.40 8.62
CA GLU A 540 13.32 10.11 7.95
C GLU A 540 13.00 10.24 6.46
N ARG A 541 11.89 10.91 6.13
CA ARG A 541 11.51 11.28 4.76
C ARG A 541 12.65 11.97 4.01
N ASN A 542 13.22 13.02 4.59
CA ASN A 542 14.26 13.79 3.92
C ASN A 542 15.52 12.94 3.68
N ALA A 543 15.90 12.10 4.66
CA ALA A 543 17.03 11.18 4.51
C ALA A 543 16.77 10.15 3.39
N LEU A 544 15.55 9.60 3.31
CA LEU A 544 15.15 8.68 2.24
C LEU A 544 15.29 9.34 0.85
N ILE A 545 14.71 10.53 0.65
CA ILE A 545 14.78 11.24 -0.63
C ILE A 545 16.23 11.57 -1.02
N GLN A 546 17.04 12.08 -0.09
CA GLN A 546 18.44 12.41 -0.38
C GLN A 546 19.28 11.18 -0.72
N ARG A 547 19.04 10.03 -0.05
CA ARG A 547 19.69 8.76 -0.41
C ARG A 547 19.25 8.29 -1.80
N LEU A 548 17.98 8.46 -2.17
CA LEU A 548 17.48 8.15 -3.51
C LEU A 548 18.11 9.06 -4.58
N GLN A 549 18.26 10.36 -4.32
CA GLN A 549 18.93 11.30 -5.23
C GLN A 549 20.39 10.89 -5.47
N THR A 550 21.05 10.43 -4.41
CA THR A 550 22.42 9.89 -4.50
C THR A 550 22.46 8.66 -5.41
N VAL A 551 21.52 7.72 -5.28
CA VAL A 551 21.44 6.55 -6.17
C VAL A 551 21.17 6.97 -7.62
N CYS A 552 20.26 7.93 -7.84
CA CYS A 552 19.93 8.41 -9.19
C CYS A 552 21.15 9.01 -9.89
N SER A 553 21.96 9.81 -9.18
CA SER A 553 23.20 10.38 -9.70
C SER A 553 24.32 9.34 -9.88
N GLU A 554 24.45 8.38 -8.96
CA GLU A 554 25.48 7.32 -9.03
C GLU A 554 25.30 6.41 -10.26
N PHE A 555 24.06 6.09 -10.62
CA PHE A 555 23.76 5.11 -11.69
C PHE A 555 23.07 5.71 -12.93
N SER A 556 22.84 7.03 -12.96
CA SER A 556 22.07 7.71 -14.01
C SER A 556 20.72 7.03 -14.29
N VAL A 557 19.97 6.74 -13.22
CA VAL A 557 18.63 6.13 -13.26
C VAL A 557 17.55 7.14 -12.85
N ARG A 558 16.43 7.19 -13.57
CA ARG A 558 15.30 8.08 -13.26
C ARG A 558 14.39 7.41 -12.22
N LEU A 559 14.08 8.12 -11.12
CA LEU A 559 13.13 7.63 -10.13
C LEU A 559 11.69 8.09 -10.41
N THR A 560 10.76 7.15 -10.34
CA THR A 560 9.31 7.38 -10.26
C THR A 560 8.77 6.74 -9.00
N ILE A 561 7.97 7.47 -8.22
CA ILE A 561 7.40 7.02 -6.95
C ILE A 561 5.90 6.80 -7.15
N LEU A 562 5.39 5.66 -6.72
CA LEU A 562 3.96 5.32 -6.69
C LEU A 562 3.47 5.44 -5.24
N GLY A 563 2.36 6.16 -5.02
CA GLY A 563 1.77 6.38 -3.68
C GLY A 563 0.25 6.23 -3.68
N GLY A 564 -0.30 5.71 -2.57
CA GLY A 564 -1.71 5.38 -2.37
C GLY A 564 -2.39 6.17 -1.24
N ASP A 565 -3.22 5.49 -0.43
CA ASP A 565 -3.79 5.93 0.86
C ASP A 565 -4.83 7.09 0.81
N VAL A 566 -4.53 8.19 0.14
CA VAL A 566 -5.25 9.47 0.31
C VAL A 566 -6.59 9.62 -0.42
N HIS A 567 -7.07 8.57 -1.08
CA HIS A 567 -8.30 8.49 -1.91
C HIS A 567 -8.46 9.59 -2.97
N LEU A 568 -7.35 10.24 -3.34
CA LEU A 568 -7.29 11.36 -4.28
C LEU A 568 -6.23 11.12 -5.37
N ALA A 569 -6.52 11.48 -6.63
CA ALA A 569 -5.48 11.52 -7.65
C ALA A 569 -4.68 12.83 -7.57
N ALA A 570 -3.37 12.75 -7.64
CA ALA A 570 -2.46 13.89 -7.69
C ALA A 570 -1.12 13.52 -8.33
N LEU A 571 -0.33 14.53 -8.68
CA LEU A 571 1.04 14.34 -9.13
C LEU A 571 1.98 15.26 -8.34
N GLY A 572 2.76 14.67 -7.44
CA GLY A 572 3.84 15.37 -6.74
C GLY A 572 5.15 15.29 -7.53
N ARG A 573 6.05 16.23 -7.31
CA ARG A 573 7.41 16.14 -7.84
C ARG A 573 8.45 16.79 -6.94
N PHE A 574 9.64 16.22 -6.91
CA PHE A 574 10.88 16.86 -6.50
C PHE A 574 11.65 17.29 -7.73
N TYR A 575 12.43 18.36 -7.64
CA TYR A 575 13.25 18.88 -8.74
C TYR A 575 14.35 19.81 -8.21
N SER A 576 15.42 19.98 -8.98
CA SER A 576 16.44 20.97 -8.68
C SER A 576 15.83 22.36 -8.67
N ASN A 577 16.24 23.20 -7.72
CA ASN A 577 15.82 24.59 -7.64
C ASN A 577 15.97 25.28 -9.01
N PRO A 578 14.90 25.91 -9.57
CA PRO A 578 14.92 26.55 -10.89
C PRO A 578 16.10 27.49 -11.15
N ASN A 579 16.63 28.14 -10.11
CA ASN A 579 17.79 29.04 -10.22
C ASN A 579 19.10 28.32 -10.58
N LEU A 580 19.16 26.99 -10.45
CA LEU A 580 20.29 26.18 -10.86
C LEU A 580 20.34 25.94 -12.37
N HIS A 581 19.24 26.22 -13.09
CA HIS A 581 19.13 26.07 -14.55
C HIS A 581 19.53 24.66 -15.05
N ILE A 582 19.17 23.62 -14.29
CA ILE A 582 19.46 22.23 -14.63
C ILE A 582 18.29 21.66 -15.43
N PRO A 583 18.50 21.20 -16.68
CA PRO A 583 17.47 20.52 -17.46
C PRO A 583 17.01 19.24 -16.76
N VAL A 584 15.71 18.93 -16.83
CA VAL A 584 15.12 17.78 -16.15
C VAL A 584 15.79 16.45 -16.55
N GLU A 585 16.14 16.28 -17.82
CA GLU A 585 16.84 15.12 -18.39
C GLU A 585 18.23 14.92 -17.75
N LYS A 586 18.81 15.97 -17.17
CA LYS A 586 20.11 15.99 -16.49
C LYS A 586 19.99 16.08 -14.97
N ASP A 587 18.77 16.29 -14.46
CA ASP A 587 18.50 16.53 -13.05
C ASP A 587 18.21 15.22 -12.31
N HIS A 588 19.18 14.73 -11.54
CA HIS A 588 19.00 13.54 -10.68
C HIS A 588 18.05 13.78 -9.49
N ARG A 589 17.67 15.03 -9.21
CA ARG A 589 16.70 15.40 -8.17
C ARG A 589 15.27 15.41 -8.68
N TYR A 590 15.08 15.41 -10.00
CA TYR A 590 13.76 15.31 -10.61
C TYR A 590 13.18 13.91 -10.36
N MET A 591 12.14 13.84 -9.54
CA MET A 591 11.47 12.62 -9.14
C MET A 591 9.98 12.88 -9.11
N VAL A 592 9.19 12.07 -9.84
CA VAL A 592 7.74 12.23 -9.88
C VAL A 592 7.09 11.25 -8.91
N ASN A 593 6.18 11.73 -8.08
CA ASN A 593 5.30 10.90 -7.26
C ASN A 593 3.90 10.85 -7.88
N VAL A 594 3.60 9.75 -8.55
CA VAL A 594 2.27 9.43 -9.07
C VAL A 594 1.40 8.99 -7.90
N VAL A 595 0.41 9.80 -7.55
CA VAL A 595 -0.56 9.48 -6.50
C VAL A 595 -1.83 8.99 -7.17
N SER A 596 -2.11 7.70 -7.02
CA SER A 596 -3.30 7.06 -7.60
C SER A 596 -4.03 6.27 -6.53
N SER A 597 -5.01 6.94 -5.93
CA SER A 597 -5.86 6.42 -4.87
C SER A 597 -7.23 7.12 -4.99
N ALA A 598 -8.38 6.50 -4.78
CA ALA A 598 -8.61 5.07 -4.60
C ALA A 598 -9.14 4.46 -5.92
N ILE A 599 -8.86 3.17 -6.19
CA ILE A 599 -9.50 2.48 -7.34
C ILE A 599 -10.96 2.08 -7.04
N VAL A 600 -11.28 1.80 -5.77
CA VAL A 600 -12.64 1.38 -5.34
C VAL A 600 -13.27 2.36 -4.37
N ASN A 601 -12.54 2.80 -3.34
CA ASN A 601 -13.12 3.55 -2.24
C ASN A 601 -13.68 4.91 -2.69
N LYS A 602 -14.56 5.50 -1.87
CA LYS A 602 -15.09 6.83 -2.11
C LYS A 602 -13.95 7.88 -2.05
N PRO A 603 -13.88 8.84 -2.98
CA PRO A 603 -12.94 9.95 -2.90
C PRO A 603 -13.30 10.91 -1.76
N PRO A 604 -12.35 11.76 -1.32
CA PRO A 604 -12.63 12.80 -0.36
C PRO A 604 -13.60 13.85 -0.95
N PRO A 605 -14.34 14.59 -0.10
CA PRO A 605 -15.23 15.64 -0.58
C PRO A 605 -14.49 16.69 -1.41
N ALA A 606 -15.13 17.21 -2.46
CA ALA A 606 -14.55 18.23 -3.35
C ALA A 606 -14.02 19.47 -2.60
N ALA A 607 -14.64 19.85 -1.49
CA ALA A 607 -14.16 20.94 -0.65
C ALA A 607 -12.75 20.69 -0.09
N ILE A 608 -12.43 19.44 0.27
CA ILE A 608 -11.11 19.04 0.76
C ILE A 608 -10.10 19.08 -0.39
N ALA A 609 -10.42 18.50 -1.55
CA ALA A 609 -9.54 18.54 -2.72
C ALA A 609 -9.18 19.98 -3.14
N ASN A 610 -10.17 20.87 -3.21
CA ASN A 610 -9.95 22.29 -3.52
C ASN A 610 -9.11 23.01 -2.46
N LEU A 611 -9.28 22.62 -1.20
CA LEU A 611 -8.52 23.19 -0.10
C LEU A 611 -7.05 22.74 -0.16
N LEU A 612 -6.78 21.46 -0.46
CA LEU A 612 -5.43 20.94 -0.72
C LEU A 612 -4.77 21.70 -1.88
N ALA A 613 -5.50 21.88 -2.99
CA ALA A 613 -5.02 22.61 -4.15
C ALA A 613 -4.69 24.08 -3.83
N SER A 614 -5.53 24.77 -3.06
CA SER A 614 -5.28 26.16 -2.63
C SER A 614 -4.05 26.32 -1.72
N ARG A 615 -3.55 25.20 -1.18
CA ARG A 615 -2.35 25.13 -0.34
C ARG A 615 -1.16 24.52 -1.06
N ASN A 616 -1.26 24.27 -2.37
CA ASN A 616 -0.11 23.90 -3.17
C ASN A 616 0.89 25.06 -3.16
N LYS A 617 2.00 24.87 -2.45
CA LYS A 617 3.10 25.81 -2.34
C LYS A 617 4.37 25.06 -2.65
N ILE A 618 5.34 25.77 -3.20
CA ILE A 618 6.68 25.23 -3.30
C ILE A 618 7.27 25.13 -1.91
N HIS A 619 7.85 23.96 -1.68
CA HIS A 619 8.52 23.61 -0.46
C HIS A 619 9.97 23.27 -0.79
N HIS A 620 10.89 23.61 0.11
CA HIS A 620 12.30 23.33 -0.05
C HIS A 620 12.65 22.13 0.82
N LEU A 621 13.09 21.04 0.20
CA LEU A 621 13.63 19.87 0.90
C LEU A 621 14.99 20.23 1.51
N ASP A 622 15.82 20.89 0.71
CA ASP A 622 17.13 21.46 1.02
C ASP A 622 17.40 22.67 0.09
N PRO A 623 18.57 23.35 0.15
CA PRO A 623 18.83 24.54 -0.68
C PRO A 623 18.74 24.30 -2.20
N ASP A 624 18.99 23.07 -2.65
CA ASP A 624 19.09 22.73 -4.08
C ASP A 624 17.86 21.96 -4.59
N THR A 625 16.97 21.52 -3.70
CA THR A 625 15.83 20.67 -4.05
C THR A 625 14.50 21.29 -3.62
N ASP A 626 13.63 21.50 -4.59
CA ASP A 626 12.25 21.95 -4.41
C ASP A 626 11.27 20.79 -4.57
N GLU A 627 10.10 20.91 -3.95
CA GLU A 627 8.98 19.97 -4.05
C GLU A 627 7.66 20.74 -4.24
N THR A 628 6.77 20.23 -5.11
CA THR A 628 5.45 20.85 -5.38
C THR A 628 4.47 19.83 -5.96
N LEU A 629 3.17 20.13 -5.94
CA LEU A 629 2.21 19.43 -6.81
C LEU A 629 2.20 20.07 -8.21
N MET A 630 2.21 19.22 -9.23
CA MET A 630 2.13 19.60 -10.63
C MET A 630 0.68 19.72 -11.08
N ALA A 631 0.40 20.71 -11.95
CA ALA A 631 -0.88 20.85 -12.62
C ALA A 631 -1.02 19.78 -13.72
N LEU A 632 -1.66 18.66 -13.40
CA LEU A 632 -1.90 17.54 -14.33
C LEU A 632 -3.32 17.56 -14.91
N PHE A 633 -4.31 18.06 -14.16
CA PHE A 633 -5.71 18.00 -14.53
C PHE A 633 -6.11 19.29 -15.26
N ASP A 634 -6.09 19.25 -16.59
CA ASP A 634 -6.46 20.38 -17.47
C ASP A 634 -7.97 20.62 -17.54
N LYS A 635 -8.75 19.63 -17.14
CA LYS A 635 -10.20 19.68 -16.95
C LYS A 635 -10.64 18.62 -15.92
N ASP A 636 -11.89 18.71 -15.48
CA ASP A 636 -12.55 17.62 -14.76
C ASP A 636 -12.95 16.50 -15.75
N PRO A 637 -13.09 15.23 -15.30
CA PRO A 637 -13.37 14.10 -16.17
C PRO A 637 -14.78 14.16 -16.78
N GLY A 638 -14.87 13.86 -18.07
CA GLY A 638 -16.11 13.94 -18.84
C GLY A 638 -16.62 15.37 -18.99
N ASN A 639 -17.90 15.59 -18.67
CA ASN A 639 -18.58 16.89 -18.75
C ASN A 639 -19.06 17.40 -17.37
N THR A 640 -18.53 16.84 -16.28
CA THR A 640 -18.94 17.18 -14.92
C THR A 640 -17.98 18.19 -14.29
N ASN A 641 -18.49 19.02 -13.37
CA ASN A 641 -17.65 19.90 -12.54
C ASN A 641 -17.50 19.24 -11.16
N LYS A 642 -16.37 18.56 -10.95
CA LYS A 642 -15.98 17.90 -9.70
C LYS A 642 -15.20 18.83 -8.78
N THR A 643 -14.44 19.76 -9.35
CA THR A 643 -13.61 20.70 -8.60
C THR A 643 -13.90 22.14 -9.01
N ARG A 644 -13.27 23.11 -8.34
CA ARG A 644 -13.31 24.51 -8.78
C ARG A 644 -12.37 24.66 -9.97
N SER A 645 -12.68 25.55 -10.91
CA SER A 645 -11.89 25.79 -12.13
C SER A 645 -10.41 26.18 -11.92
N SER A 646 -10.02 26.57 -10.70
CA SER A 646 -8.63 26.87 -10.34
C SER A 646 -7.86 25.66 -9.81
N ASN A 647 -8.51 24.52 -9.59
CA ASN A 647 -7.87 23.30 -9.10
C ASN A 647 -7.46 22.40 -10.27
N ASN A 648 -6.17 22.40 -10.57
CA ASN A 648 -5.60 21.56 -11.64
C ASN A 648 -4.62 20.50 -11.09
N VAL A 649 -4.52 20.35 -9.77
CA VAL A 649 -3.45 19.59 -9.10
C VAL A 649 -3.97 18.41 -8.29
N THR A 650 -5.26 18.38 -7.97
CA THR A 650 -5.91 17.27 -7.27
C THR A 650 -7.26 16.94 -7.89
N MET A 651 -7.59 15.64 -7.94
CA MET A 651 -8.86 15.17 -8.52
C MET A 651 -9.57 14.18 -7.58
N PRO A 652 -10.69 14.57 -6.95
CA PRO A 652 -11.47 13.73 -6.02
C PRO A 652 -12.38 12.78 -6.80
N SER A 653 -11.81 11.74 -7.40
CA SER A 653 -12.53 10.69 -8.10
C SER A 653 -11.74 9.40 -8.09
N ARG A 654 -12.44 8.27 -8.19
CA ARG A 654 -11.78 6.97 -8.25
C ARG A 654 -10.84 6.90 -9.44
N ASN A 655 -9.70 6.25 -9.30
CA ASN A 655 -8.68 6.24 -10.34
C ASN A 655 -7.69 5.07 -10.20
N TYR A 656 -6.96 4.82 -11.28
CA TYR A 656 -5.78 3.96 -11.33
C TYR A 656 -4.76 4.56 -12.32
N ALA A 657 -3.51 4.08 -12.31
CA ALA A 657 -2.48 4.57 -13.21
C ALA A 657 -1.94 3.48 -14.16
N ILE A 658 -1.51 3.90 -15.35
CA ILE A 658 -0.83 3.08 -16.34
C ILE A 658 0.55 3.69 -16.59
N LEU A 659 1.59 2.86 -16.58
CA LEU A 659 2.96 3.27 -16.86
C LEU A 659 3.58 2.35 -17.93
N THR A 660 4.14 2.95 -18.97
CA THR A 660 4.82 2.22 -20.06
C THR A 660 6.07 2.96 -20.50
N GLU A 661 7.19 2.24 -20.61
CA GLU A 661 8.40 2.81 -21.21
C GLU A 661 8.18 3.02 -22.71
N ASN A 662 8.55 4.20 -23.20
CA ASN A 662 8.78 4.49 -24.61
C ASN A 662 10.02 3.74 -25.08
N SER A 663 9.83 2.47 -25.44
CA SER A 663 10.92 1.57 -25.74
C SER A 663 11.85 2.11 -26.82
N PRO A 664 13.18 2.11 -26.61
CA PRO A 664 14.13 2.48 -27.65
C PRO A 664 14.03 1.58 -28.90
N ASN A 665 13.38 0.41 -28.80
CA ASN A 665 13.18 -0.50 -29.93
C ASN A 665 11.99 -0.14 -30.82
N ASN A 666 11.20 0.90 -30.50
CA ASN A 666 10.08 1.37 -31.30
C ASN A 666 10.50 2.04 -32.64
N TYR A 667 11.66 1.68 -33.21
CA TYR A 667 12.26 2.28 -34.40
C TYR A 667 11.24 2.37 -35.56
N GLY A 668 10.77 3.60 -35.83
CA GLY A 668 9.74 3.93 -36.82
C GLY A 668 8.86 5.14 -36.45
N ALA A 669 8.75 5.50 -35.16
CA ALA A 669 7.92 6.63 -34.70
C ALA A 669 8.68 7.97 -34.56
N SER A 670 9.95 8.04 -34.91
CA SER A 670 10.72 9.30 -34.99
C SER A 670 11.65 9.29 -36.20
N ALA A 671 11.08 9.65 -37.35
CA ALA A 671 11.86 10.15 -38.47
C ALA A 671 11.15 11.23 -39.31
N ASN A 672 9.88 11.57 -39.04
CA ASN A 672 9.17 12.61 -39.79
C ASN A 672 8.26 13.44 -38.88
N GLY A 673 8.86 14.41 -38.19
CA GLY A 673 8.12 15.39 -37.39
C GLY A 673 8.98 16.00 -36.29
N HIS A 674 10.00 16.76 -36.70
CA HIS A 674 10.77 17.73 -35.90
C HIS A 674 10.80 17.56 -34.37
N ALA A 675 11.99 17.23 -33.87
CA ALA A 675 12.72 18.22 -33.09
C ALA A 675 14.19 18.15 -33.52
N GLU A 676 14.57 19.05 -34.43
CA GLU A 676 15.90 19.65 -34.30
C GLU A 676 16.06 20.05 -32.84
N SER A 677 17.27 19.91 -32.30
CA SER A 677 17.68 20.42 -30.99
C SER A 677 17.11 21.80 -30.70
N ALA A 678 15.89 21.85 -30.15
CA ALA A 678 15.38 23.02 -29.49
C ALA A 678 16.14 23.03 -28.17
N GLU A 679 17.10 23.94 -28.07
CA GLU A 679 17.74 24.29 -26.81
C GLU A 679 16.69 24.29 -25.70
N ASN A 680 17.01 23.62 -24.58
CA ASN A 680 16.19 23.52 -23.37
C ASN A 680 15.37 24.79 -23.14
N GLN A 681 14.10 24.79 -23.54
CA GLN A 681 13.14 25.78 -23.09
C GLN A 681 12.74 25.42 -21.67
N PHE A 682 13.66 25.64 -20.74
CA PHE A 682 13.35 25.80 -19.35
C PHE A 682 12.53 27.09 -19.22
N ASP A 683 11.20 26.99 -19.32
CA ASP A 683 10.27 28.11 -19.06
C ASP A 683 9.80 28.13 -17.59
N GLY A 684 10.32 27.22 -16.77
CA GLY A 684 9.98 27.03 -15.36
C GLY A 684 10.55 28.10 -14.43
N LYS A 685 10.24 29.39 -14.65
CA LYS A 685 10.76 30.50 -13.82
C LYS A 685 10.39 30.39 -12.33
N ASP A 686 9.36 29.64 -11.98
CA ASP A 686 8.78 29.66 -10.64
C ASP A 686 8.51 28.29 -10.01
N GLY A 687 8.79 27.17 -10.67
CA GLY A 687 8.55 25.80 -10.14
C GLY A 687 7.11 25.27 -10.23
N HIS A 688 6.11 26.12 -10.51
CA HIS A 688 4.72 25.69 -10.75
C HIS A 688 4.42 25.45 -12.22
N ALA A 689 5.11 26.13 -13.14
CA ALA A 689 5.06 25.86 -14.57
C ALA A 689 5.66 24.48 -14.92
N PHE A 690 5.47 24.05 -16.17
CA PHE A 690 6.12 22.83 -16.68
C PHE A 690 7.65 23.01 -16.69
N LEU A 691 8.38 21.95 -16.36
CA LEU A 691 9.84 21.93 -16.20
C LEU A 691 10.55 21.26 -17.38
N SER A 692 9.83 20.50 -18.21
CA SER A 692 10.39 19.78 -19.37
C SER A 692 9.36 19.58 -20.48
N GLN A 693 9.82 19.12 -21.64
CA GLN A 693 8.94 18.73 -22.74
C GLN A 693 8.00 17.57 -22.37
N GLY A 694 8.43 16.67 -21.48
CA GLY A 694 7.59 15.57 -21.01
C GLY A 694 6.39 16.01 -20.16
N GLU A 695 6.40 17.26 -19.69
CA GLU A 695 5.29 17.88 -18.96
C GLU A 695 4.48 18.86 -19.82
N PHE A 696 4.97 19.20 -21.02
CA PHE A 696 4.31 20.16 -21.89
C PHE A 696 2.96 19.63 -22.35
N GLY A 697 1.88 20.34 -22.02
CA GLY A 697 0.53 19.90 -22.33
C GLY A 697 0.07 18.69 -21.52
N ALA A 698 0.68 18.43 -20.36
CA ALA A 698 0.21 17.41 -19.42
C ALA A 698 -1.29 17.53 -19.15
N GLY A 699 -1.96 16.39 -19.04
CA GLY A 699 -3.42 16.28 -18.95
C GLY A 699 -4.03 15.49 -20.11
N THR A 700 -5.27 15.78 -20.46
CA THR A 700 -6.05 14.97 -21.43
C THR A 700 -5.55 15.04 -22.87
N LYS A 701 -4.74 16.06 -23.21
CA LYS A 701 -4.18 16.27 -24.55
C LYS A 701 -2.76 15.74 -24.73
N HIS A 702 -2.14 15.28 -23.65
CA HIS A 702 -0.79 14.76 -23.70
C HIS A 702 -0.76 13.40 -24.44
N LYS A 703 0.31 13.10 -25.18
CA LYS A 703 0.45 11.82 -25.92
C LYS A 703 0.25 10.60 -25.01
N ALA A 704 0.76 10.69 -23.77
CA ALA A 704 0.63 9.61 -22.79
C ALA A 704 -0.82 9.35 -22.34
N ALA A 705 -1.76 10.27 -22.58
CA ALA A 705 -3.18 10.09 -22.30
C ALA A 705 -3.92 9.33 -23.43
N ASP A 706 -3.37 9.31 -24.63
CA ASP A 706 -3.96 8.66 -25.80
C ASP A 706 -3.48 7.21 -25.91
N SER A 707 -4.41 6.26 -25.97
CA SER A 707 -4.11 4.83 -26.03
C SER A 707 -3.34 4.41 -27.27
N GLU A 708 -3.45 5.16 -28.38
CA GLU A 708 -2.75 4.85 -29.62
C GLU A 708 -1.28 5.31 -29.60
N SER A 709 -0.93 6.31 -28.79
CA SER A 709 0.41 6.89 -28.72
C SER A 709 1.17 6.61 -27.42
N HIS A 710 0.49 6.24 -26.33
CA HIS A 710 1.09 5.87 -25.05
C HIS A 710 2.12 4.74 -25.20
N GLY A 711 3.37 4.99 -24.76
CA GLY A 711 4.44 3.99 -24.79
C GLY A 711 4.98 3.68 -26.19
N LYS A 712 4.61 4.47 -27.22
CA LYS A 712 4.99 4.23 -28.62
C LYS A 712 6.17 5.08 -29.10
N SER A 713 6.58 6.10 -28.32
CA SER A 713 7.79 6.87 -28.63
C SER A 713 9.05 6.00 -28.45
N GLY A 714 10.19 6.45 -28.99
CA GLY A 714 11.48 5.75 -28.90
C GLY A 714 12.52 6.44 -28.02
N ASP A 715 12.09 7.38 -27.17
CA ASP A 715 12.96 8.28 -26.41
C ASP A 715 13.43 7.71 -25.05
N GLY A 716 12.96 6.51 -24.67
CA GLY A 716 13.27 5.90 -23.38
C GLY A 716 12.57 6.56 -22.19
N ALA A 717 11.69 7.54 -22.39
CA ALA A 717 10.89 8.12 -21.32
C ALA A 717 9.84 7.13 -20.79
N LEU A 718 9.31 7.37 -19.60
CA LEU A 718 8.21 6.61 -19.02
C LEU A 718 6.91 7.40 -19.21
N ASP A 719 6.04 6.93 -20.09
CA ASP A 719 4.71 7.50 -20.24
C ASP A 719 3.85 7.07 -19.05
N VAL A 720 3.21 8.05 -18.41
CA VAL A 720 2.32 7.85 -17.25
C VAL A 720 0.95 8.39 -17.61
N CYS A 721 -0.10 7.62 -17.34
CA CYS A 721 -1.48 8.01 -17.51
C CYS A 721 -2.28 7.69 -16.25
N ILE A 722 -2.89 8.69 -15.62
CA ILE A 722 -3.89 8.49 -14.56
C ILE A 722 -5.27 8.43 -15.22
N ARG A 723 -5.97 7.32 -15.02
CA ARG A 723 -7.33 7.05 -15.52
C ARG A 723 -8.32 7.41 -14.41
N VAL A 724 -9.05 8.51 -14.58
CA VAL A 724 -9.95 9.05 -13.55
C VAL A 724 -11.40 8.80 -13.92
N GLU A 725 -12.16 8.26 -12.98
CA GLU A 725 -13.60 8.01 -13.11
C GLU A 725 -14.39 9.24 -13.59
N ILE A 726 -15.25 9.01 -14.58
CA ILE A 726 -16.18 10.02 -15.08
C ILE A 726 -17.42 10.10 -14.18
N ASP A 727 -18.11 8.97 -13.98
CA ASP A 727 -19.36 8.89 -13.20
C ASP A 727 -19.34 7.67 -12.26
N GLN A 728 -19.60 7.90 -10.97
CA GLN A 728 -19.63 6.84 -9.95
C GLN A 728 -20.83 5.87 -10.09
N HIS A 729 -21.87 6.28 -10.81
CA HIS A 729 -23.06 5.45 -11.08
C HIS A 729 -22.93 4.65 -12.38
N ASP A 730 -21.81 4.80 -13.10
CA ASP A 730 -21.52 4.02 -14.30
C ASP A 730 -20.93 2.67 -13.90
N GLY A 731 -21.74 1.61 -14.00
CA GLY A 731 -21.30 0.23 -13.76
C GLY A 731 -20.21 -0.24 -14.73
N GLU A 732 -20.03 0.40 -15.89
CA GLU A 732 -18.92 0.13 -16.79
C GLU A 732 -17.61 0.79 -16.33
N GLY A 733 -17.66 1.71 -15.37
CA GLY A 733 -16.51 2.38 -14.80
C GLY A 733 -15.70 3.17 -15.83
N ASN A 734 -16.34 3.90 -16.75
CA ASN A 734 -15.61 4.69 -17.75
C ASN A 734 -14.75 5.78 -17.11
N THR A 735 -13.54 5.98 -17.66
CA THR A 735 -12.56 6.92 -17.15
C THR A 735 -12.01 7.86 -18.23
N GLU A 736 -11.61 9.06 -17.80
CA GLU A 736 -10.88 10.06 -18.57
C GLU A 736 -9.36 9.89 -18.30
N PRO A 737 -8.50 9.82 -19.33
CA PRO A 737 -7.06 9.74 -19.16
C PRO A 737 -6.38 11.10 -19.01
N TYR A 738 -5.41 11.20 -18.10
CA TYR A 738 -4.54 12.37 -17.92
C TYR A 738 -3.08 11.94 -17.97
N GLY A 739 -2.31 12.47 -18.91
CA GLY A 739 -0.97 11.96 -19.23
C GLY A 739 0.18 12.93 -19.00
N LEU A 740 1.37 12.38 -18.78
CA LEU A 740 2.67 13.05 -18.91
C LEU A 740 3.76 12.02 -19.31
N SER A 741 4.94 12.48 -19.72
CA SER A 741 6.12 11.63 -19.93
C SER A 741 7.23 12.02 -18.95
N ILE A 742 7.80 11.04 -18.24
CA ILE A 742 8.92 11.22 -17.34
C ILE A 742 10.21 10.86 -18.10
N PRO A 743 11.10 11.82 -18.41
CA PRO A 743 12.27 11.53 -19.24
C PRO A 743 13.28 10.64 -18.51
N ALA A 744 13.99 9.80 -19.26
CA ALA A 744 15.15 9.08 -18.75
C ALA A 744 16.21 10.06 -18.22
N LEU A 745 16.99 9.62 -17.23
CA LEU A 745 18.10 10.41 -16.70
C LEU A 745 19.37 10.16 -17.53
N ASP A 746 20.03 11.25 -17.92
CA ASP A 746 21.34 11.27 -18.56
C ASP A 746 22.30 12.14 -17.73
N TYR A 747 22.63 11.64 -16.54
CA TYR A 747 23.42 12.38 -15.56
C TYR A 747 24.92 12.38 -15.90
N GLU A 748 25.51 13.58 -15.90
CA GLU A 748 26.95 13.77 -16.10
C GLU A 748 27.55 14.43 -14.85
N ALA A 749 28.35 13.66 -14.10
CA ALA A 749 28.97 14.14 -12.87
C ALA A 749 29.84 15.39 -13.12
N GLY A 750 29.65 16.42 -12.28
CA GLY A 750 30.43 17.67 -12.32
C GLY A 750 30.03 18.67 -13.42
N LYS A 751 29.16 18.32 -14.38
CA LYS A 751 28.78 19.22 -15.49
C LYS A 751 27.86 20.37 -15.06
N PHE A 752 26.92 20.10 -14.16
CA PHE A 752 25.92 21.07 -13.70
C PHE A 752 26.14 21.55 -12.26
N GLY A 753 27.39 21.52 -11.78
CA GLY A 753 27.74 21.94 -10.42
C GLY A 753 27.19 20.98 -9.36
N SER A 754 28.00 20.02 -8.93
CA SER A 754 27.74 19.35 -7.66
C SER A 754 28.32 20.22 -6.55
N ASN A 755 27.48 20.79 -5.67
CA ASN A 755 27.93 21.11 -4.33
C ASN A 755 28.17 19.80 -3.57
N ALA A 756 29.24 19.10 -3.96
CA ALA A 756 29.80 18.01 -3.19
C ALA A 756 30.46 18.62 -1.94
N HIS A 757 29.65 19.10 -1.00
CA HIS A 757 30.05 19.02 0.39
C HIS A 757 30.00 17.55 0.76
N ALA A 758 31.12 16.87 0.49
CA ALA A 758 31.44 15.60 1.08
C ALA A 758 31.42 15.78 2.61
N HIS A 759 30.25 15.58 3.22
CA HIS A 759 30.18 15.26 4.63
C HIS A 759 30.80 13.87 4.76
N HIS A 760 32.11 13.86 5.03
CA HIS A 760 32.74 12.73 5.69
C HIS A 760 31.89 12.40 6.93
N LEU A 761 31.14 11.31 6.84
CA LEU A 761 30.67 10.57 8.00
C LEU A 761 31.91 10.19 8.80
N ARG A 762 32.25 11.03 9.79
CA ARG A 762 33.27 10.70 10.78
C ARG A 762 32.76 9.48 11.53
N HIS A 763 33.41 8.34 11.29
CA HIS A 763 33.41 7.22 12.23
C HIS A 763 33.60 7.76 13.66
N HIS A 764 32.69 7.38 14.55
CA HIS A 764 32.83 7.57 15.99
C HIS A 764 34.16 6.97 16.46
N ARG A 765 35.17 7.82 16.64
CA ARG A 765 36.29 7.53 17.56
C ARG A 765 35.90 8.03 18.94
N SER A 766 35.96 7.12 19.88
CA SER A 766 35.87 7.31 21.33
C SER A 766 36.65 8.54 21.81
N ARG A 767 35.99 9.36 22.64
CA ARG A 767 36.59 10.49 23.38
C ARG A 767 37.62 9.96 24.39
N PRO A 768 38.82 10.56 24.49
CA PRO A 768 39.59 10.61 25.72
C PRO A 768 39.27 11.90 26.50
N GLY A 769 39.40 11.79 27.81
CA GLY A 769 38.91 12.75 28.81
C GLY A 769 39.61 14.10 28.88
N THR A 770 38.94 14.94 29.67
CA THR A 770 39.27 16.26 30.18
C THR A 770 40.74 16.51 30.52
N SER A 771 41.30 17.58 29.98
CA SER A 771 42.57 18.17 30.42
C SER A 771 42.33 19.18 31.55
N GLY A 772 42.94 18.94 32.71
CA GLY A 772 43.22 19.92 33.76
C GLY A 772 44.74 20.08 33.90
N ALA A 773 45.18 21.34 34.00
CA ALA A 773 46.54 21.85 33.93
C ALA A 773 47.62 21.17 34.80
N ALA A 774 48.87 21.12 34.30
CA ALA A 774 50.04 21.77 34.92
C ALA A 774 51.36 21.54 34.13
N SER A 775 51.89 22.63 33.57
CA SER A 775 53.30 23.08 33.57
C SER A 775 54.42 22.13 34.07
N THR A 776 55.39 21.75 33.22
CA THR A 776 56.80 22.23 33.20
C THR A 776 57.77 21.28 32.46
N THR A 777 58.65 21.90 31.67
CA THR A 777 60.06 21.54 31.33
C THR A 777 60.40 20.25 30.56
N ALA A 778 60.97 20.47 29.36
CA ALA A 778 61.87 19.60 28.57
C ALA A 778 63.25 19.42 29.29
N PRO A 779 64.28 18.66 28.80
CA PRO A 779 64.53 18.23 27.41
C PRO A 779 65.31 16.89 27.15
N SER A 780 65.61 16.65 25.86
CA SER A 780 66.70 15.81 25.26
C SER A 780 66.52 14.28 25.31
N SER A 781 66.89 13.40 24.37
CA SER A 781 67.73 13.36 23.14
C SER A 781 67.48 11.98 22.46
N VAL A 782 67.16 11.84 21.16
CA VAL A 782 68.04 11.44 20.00
C VAL A 782 68.85 10.12 20.21
N PRO A 783 69.09 9.19 19.24
CA PRO A 783 68.44 8.83 17.94
C PRO A 783 68.33 7.29 17.63
N SER A 784 67.78 7.01 16.43
CA SER A 784 68.16 5.97 15.42
C SER A 784 67.84 4.47 15.58
N LEU A 785 66.98 3.97 14.65
CA LEU A 785 67.11 2.88 13.63
C LEU A 785 68.03 1.65 13.93
N PRO A 786 67.88 0.46 13.26
CA PRO A 786 67.12 0.17 12.03
C PRO A 786 66.35 -1.19 11.96
N VAL A 787 65.68 -1.32 10.82
CA VAL A 787 65.10 -2.44 10.05
C VAL A 787 65.85 -3.80 10.09
N SER A 788 65.09 -4.90 10.09
CA SER A 788 65.45 -6.17 9.43
C SER A 788 64.19 -6.99 9.04
N ALA A 789 64.15 -7.47 7.80
CA ALA A 789 63.30 -8.55 7.28
C ALA A 789 64.22 -9.77 6.97
N PRO A 790 63.80 -10.90 6.34
CA PRO A 790 62.51 -11.61 6.22
C PRO A 790 62.67 -13.15 6.55
N GLU A 791 61.81 -14.02 5.96
CA GLU A 791 61.75 -15.51 5.95
C GLU A 791 60.73 -16.13 6.93
N GLY A 792 59.93 -17.17 6.60
CA GLY A 792 59.86 -18.08 5.46
C GLY A 792 58.62 -19.00 5.60
N ARG A 793 58.36 -19.76 4.54
CA ARG A 793 57.20 -20.66 4.28
C ARG A 793 56.88 -21.67 5.39
N HIS A 794 55.57 -21.93 5.60
CA HIS A 794 54.94 -23.23 5.34
C HIS A 794 53.44 -23.09 5.12
#